data_AF-A0A1M4XB46-F1
#
_entry.id   AF-A0A1M4XB46-F1
#
_cell.length_a   1.000
_cell.length_b   1.000
_cell.length_c   1.000
_cell.angle_alpha   90.00
_cell.angle_beta   90.00
_cell.angle_gamma   90.00
#
_symmetry.space_group_name_H-M   'P 1'
#
loop_
_entity.id
_entity.type
_entity.pdbx_description
1 polymer ?
#
loop_
_entity_poly.entity_id
_entity_poly.type
_entity_poly.pdbx_seq_one_letter_code
_entity_poly.pdbx_strand_id
1 'polypeptide(L)'
;MRLQRIGKNARLAAAIAMTLFSASVSAVYAMPTDGVVKSGQATISSVVDNTMNINQTTDRVAIDWTSFDIAANETVNFVQPNANSIALNRVTGNDVSEIYGALNANGKVFLLNTSGILFAEGASINVNGLVASTGELKDINNTNNLFDVTKFADGKDFVLEVQNDHGKPENPAVINRADINARINEEGGLVVLHAINVENHGTIKTGNGGIVQLAAGKKLKVNYDSDKVNFAVTVDDKSGLKAADVLNAGTISAQNGIIAMTARGADKVISSVVNTDGARLEANGLAVNEKGEIILEAGTVGKTPDKSWGVVDMGGTIDVSGVNGADGGTITAKARSISIDGTLDASGANSGTIAPEYSGLLVTDNAKINIAAANGTNGKFTVNTEDTVDIKSAATGLNRTDAEYTKNLYAAVGRDNVVISNVALSNMLTGTDVDITAHNVKHLVSDIVISGDVTKTGDRETTLKLTADRNVVFGGAVTSDKKLNITTKAGSPIMLEQGNRDGELFGANILWKNVNTKGDINLGGNTFVGILDGTSESGREIAGNNVTLGGDVVVAVADTLEINAEKDAKIEGSVNSGNAYKGGTIEGMTYEKVNGKVNYWATARKAARNGTEGGSAVGDSYLVTITDGLEDSAVAAVLPSREKKAYTGGKASSKLVYDEVNGTTTREWRWADGPEAGQVYFVQTSEMNRGTGYSTKAVSGYATTDGTTDTKGYTNFSSGDPNNDGANGQTVMSVGFNNSNPGWSGYGEDYTMSRWDDAYEDMGSSYLLYIRETNLEESSLRVNAGGDIEVKGPIGDKKNLAEVTLNAGGGYRYNPDDAAVIRLDEIQTKDLMAAASTLQGSAGVRFVDSARAGDVEKVAGLMDGQMPLYKVTGNRMIPEGLLEISATPDAVNVKVNPAADGVPAVPRTRDANQYREYQKMLDTVDGAADFKLTYDGASFEIYPVDGNGQAVLQKGDSAGNVDVTAAALHAAFSEMGLSLEDMEAVLVHMNA
;
A
#
# COMPACT_ATOMS: atom_id res chain seq x y z
N MET A 1 -15.15 18.37 33.00
CA MET A 1 -15.12 19.57 33.89
C MET A 1 -13.89 19.47 34.79
N ARG A 2 -13.09 20.53 34.89
CA ARG A 2 -11.78 20.56 35.59
C ARG A 2 -11.93 20.25 37.10
N LEU A 3 -11.22 19.25 37.61
CA LEU A 3 -11.06 19.01 39.04
C LEU A 3 -10.00 19.96 39.61
N GLN A 4 -10.44 20.92 40.43
CA GLN A 4 -9.57 21.72 41.28
C GLN A 4 -9.31 20.99 42.61
N ARG A 5 -8.04 21.03 43.01
CA ARG A 5 -7.48 20.63 44.31
C ARG A 5 -8.33 21.10 45.49
N ILE A 6 -8.60 20.20 46.44
CA ILE A 6 -8.91 20.57 47.83
C ILE A 6 -7.80 20.02 48.72
N GLY A 7 -7.17 20.94 49.47
CA GLY A 7 -6.04 20.67 50.34
C GLY A 7 -6.43 19.92 51.61
N LYS A 8 -5.49 19.09 52.06
CA LYS A 8 -5.40 18.57 53.42
C LYS A 8 -5.22 19.73 54.40
N ASN A 9 -6.02 19.79 55.47
CA ASN A 9 -5.63 20.06 56.86
C ASN A 9 -6.85 20.41 57.73
N ALA A 10 -7.29 19.48 58.59
CA ALA A 10 -7.50 19.71 60.03
C ALA A 10 -8.12 18.46 60.68
N ARG A 11 -7.41 17.94 61.68
CA ARG A 11 -7.72 16.76 62.48
C ARG A 11 -8.45 17.17 63.77
N LEU A 12 -9.41 16.33 64.19
CA LEU A 12 -9.59 15.75 65.55
C LEU A 12 -10.16 16.59 66.72
N ALA A 13 -11.30 16.13 67.28
CA ALA A 13 -11.60 15.93 68.72
C ALA A 13 -13.02 15.31 68.88
N ALA A 14 -13.17 14.01 69.18
CA ALA A 14 -13.46 13.40 70.52
C ALA A 14 -14.81 13.85 71.14
N ALA A 15 -15.92 13.09 71.13
CA ALA A 15 -16.26 11.77 71.71
C ALA A 15 -16.90 11.83 73.14
N ILE A 16 -18.13 11.25 73.23
CA ILE A 16 -18.81 10.57 74.36
C ILE A 16 -19.80 11.38 75.25
N ALA A 17 -21.10 11.02 75.15
CA ALA A 17 -21.94 10.59 76.29
C ALA A 17 -23.26 9.90 75.81
N MET A 18 -23.48 8.66 76.26
CA MET A 18 -24.61 7.74 76.00
C MET A 18 -25.99 8.30 76.40
N THR A 19 -27.08 7.80 75.81
CA THR A 19 -28.15 7.01 76.49
C THR A 19 -29.24 6.52 75.49
N LEU A 20 -29.37 5.18 75.41
CA LEU A 20 -30.53 4.32 75.05
C LEU A 20 -31.65 4.85 74.13
N PHE A 21 -31.67 4.34 72.90
CA PHE A 21 -32.89 3.91 72.24
C PHE A 21 -32.61 2.55 71.57
N SER A 22 -33.21 1.48 72.08
CA SER A 22 -33.29 0.20 71.36
C SER A 22 -34.23 0.39 70.18
N ALA A 23 -33.69 0.90 69.07
CA ALA A 23 -34.29 0.69 67.77
C ALA A 23 -33.80 -0.68 67.29
N SER A 24 -34.73 -1.60 67.08
CA SER A 24 -34.52 -2.69 66.14
C SER A 24 -34.16 -2.06 64.79
N VAL A 25 -32.86 -1.91 64.53
CA VAL A 25 -32.34 -1.68 63.19
C VAL A 25 -32.65 -2.97 62.45
N SER A 26 -33.81 -3.01 61.82
CA SER A 26 -34.00 -3.89 60.67
C SER A 26 -32.82 -3.58 59.75
N ALA A 27 -31.99 -4.58 59.46
CA ALA A 27 -30.99 -4.44 58.42
C ALA A 27 -31.75 -3.96 57.17
N VAL A 28 -31.53 -2.70 56.78
CA VAL A 28 -32.01 -2.19 55.50
C VAL A 28 -31.07 -2.82 54.49
N TYR A 29 -31.50 -3.95 53.94
CA TYR A 29 -30.82 -4.61 52.83
C TYR A 29 -30.93 -3.69 51.61
N ALA A 30 -29.84 -3.53 50.86
CA ALA A 30 -29.84 -2.81 49.59
C ALA A 30 -30.12 -3.79 48.44
N MET A 31 -30.99 -4.76 48.68
CA MET A 31 -31.37 -5.80 47.71
C MET A 31 -32.43 -5.30 46.73
N PRO A 32 -32.70 -6.03 45.61
CA PRO A 32 -33.80 -5.67 44.72
C PRO A 32 -35.14 -5.58 45.47
N THR A 33 -35.89 -4.50 45.26
CA THR A 33 -37.12 -4.22 46.02
C THR A 33 -38.38 -4.25 45.17
N ASP A 34 -39.49 -4.68 45.79
CA ASP A 34 -40.84 -4.67 45.23
C ASP A 34 -40.98 -5.41 43.88
N GLY A 35 -40.32 -6.56 43.75
CA GLY A 35 -40.37 -7.36 42.52
C GLY A 35 -41.78 -7.86 42.18
N VAL A 36 -42.26 -7.56 40.97
CA VAL A 36 -43.56 -7.99 40.44
C VAL A 36 -43.36 -8.77 39.14
N VAL A 37 -43.72 -10.04 39.12
CA VAL A 37 -43.70 -10.86 37.90
C VAL A 37 -44.80 -10.40 36.95
N LYS A 38 -44.42 -9.92 35.76
CA LYS A 38 -45.33 -9.40 34.73
C LYS A 38 -45.63 -10.38 33.61
N SER A 39 -44.71 -11.32 33.35
CA SER A 39 -44.83 -12.35 32.32
C SER A 39 -44.03 -13.58 32.73
N GLY A 40 -44.49 -14.77 32.35
CA GLY A 40 -43.91 -16.03 32.79
C GLY A 40 -44.23 -16.36 34.26
N GLN A 41 -43.44 -17.25 34.86
CA GLN A 41 -43.58 -17.68 36.24
C GLN A 41 -42.23 -17.70 36.94
N ALA A 42 -42.15 -17.00 38.07
CA ALA A 42 -41.05 -17.09 39.02
C ALA A 42 -41.54 -16.80 40.44
N THR A 43 -40.86 -17.38 41.43
CA THR A 43 -41.09 -17.10 42.86
C THR A 43 -39.87 -16.35 43.40
N ILE A 44 -40.09 -15.14 43.90
CA ILE A 44 -39.08 -14.34 44.61
C ILE A 44 -39.13 -14.75 46.08
N SER A 45 -38.07 -15.40 46.56
CA SER A 45 -37.99 -15.90 47.93
C SER A 45 -37.67 -14.77 48.90
N SER A 46 -38.09 -14.89 50.17
CA SER A 46 -37.62 -14.00 51.23
C SER A 46 -36.10 -14.07 51.35
N VAL A 47 -35.49 -12.93 51.68
CA VAL A 47 -34.04 -12.84 51.92
C VAL A 47 -33.64 -13.67 53.14
N VAL A 48 -32.67 -14.57 52.96
CA VAL A 48 -32.10 -15.39 54.04
C VAL A 48 -30.58 -15.32 53.92
N ASP A 49 -29.89 -15.03 55.02
CA ASP A 49 -28.41 -14.93 55.08
C ASP A 49 -27.82 -14.04 53.96
N ASN A 50 -28.37 -12.83 53.82
CA ASN A 50 -28.02 -11.88 52.75
C ASN A 50 -28.14 -12.46 51.33
N THR A 51 -28.98 -13.48 51.12
CA THR A 51 -29.20 -14.12 49.83
C THR A 51 -30.67 -14.06 49.43
N MET A 52 -30.93 -13.57 48.22
CA MET A 52 -32.24 -13.62 47.55
C MET A 52 -32.22 -14.69 46.46
N ASN A 53 -33.17 -15.63 46.52
CA ASN A 53 -33.33 -16.65 45.49
C ASN A 53 -34.59 -16.41 44.66
N ILE A 54 -34.43 -16.30 43.35
CA ILE A 54 -35.50 -16.14 42.37
C ILE A 54 -35.61 -17.45 41.60
N ASN A 55 -36.66 -18.21 41.88
CA ASN A 55 -36.92 -19.52 41.28
C ASN A 55 -37.84 -19.36 40.08
N GLN A 56 -37.27 -19.31 38.88
CA GLN A 56 -38.00 -19.22 37.61
C GLN A 56 -38.41 -20.62 37.13
N THR A 57 -39.66 -20.78 36.71
CA THR A 57 -40.21 -22.07 36.23
C THR A 57 -40.58 -22.09 34.75
N THR A 58 -40.69 -20.93 34.11
CA THR A 58 -40.88 -20.81 32.64
C THR A 58 -39.57 -20.46 31.94
N ASP A 59 -39.43 -20.78 30.65
CA ASP A 59 -38.21 -20.45 29.89
C ASP A 59 -37.93 -18.94 29.83
N ARG A 60 -38.96 -18.11 29.94
CA ARG A 60 -38.86 -16.65 29.94
C ARG A 60 -39.68 -16.09 31.09
N VAL A 61 -39.12 -15.14 31.84
CA VAL A 61 -39.82 -14.37 32.86
C VAL A 61 -39.47 -12.89 32.70
N ALA A 62 -40.44 -12.01 32.92
CA ALA A 62 -40.20 -10.58 33.05
C ALA A 62 -40.68 -10.10 34.43
N ILE A 63 -39.81 -9.38 35.13
CA ILE A 63 -40.01 -8.90 36.50
C ILE A 63 -39.76 -7.40 36.52
N ASP A 64 -40.74 -6.65 37.00
CA ASP A 64 -40.60 -5.22 37.30
C ASP A 64 -40.08 -5.07 38.73
N TRP A 65 -39.14 -4.15 38.93
CA TRP A 65 -38.56 -3.83 40.24
C TRP A 65 -38.65 -2.32 40.50
N THR A 66 -38.81 -1.91 41.75
CA THR A 66 -38.66 -0.50 42.14
C THR A 66 -37.19 -0.10 42.10
N SER A 67 -36.32 -0.91 42.71
CA SER A 67 -34.86 -0.79 42.68
C SER A 67 -34.23 -2.17 42.47
N PHE A 68 -33.03 -2.22 41.90
CA PHE A 68 -32.27 -3.45 41.71
C PHE A 68 -30.81 -3.18 42.09
N ASP A 69 -30.53 -3.28 43.38
CA ASP A 69 -29.20 -3.08 43.95
C ASP A 69 -28.74 -4.37 44.62
N ILE A 70 -27.42 -4.54 44.78
CA ILE A 70 -26.85 -5.67 45.53
C ILE A 70 -25.64 -5.14 46.31
N ALA A 71 -25.73 -5.03 47.63
CA ALA A 71 -24.58 -4.59 48.45
C ALA A 71 -23.44 -5.63 48.45
N ALA A 72 -22.23 -5.21 48.86
CA ALA A 72 -21.01 -6.02 48.78
C ALA A 72 -21.09 -7.41 49.45
N ASN A 73 -21.93 -7.58 50.48
CA ASN A 73 -22.11 -8.85 51.20
C ASN A 73 -23.44 -9.55 50.87
N GLU A 74 -24.14 -9.08 49.83
CA GLU A 74 -25.43 -9.60 49.39
C GLU A 74 -25.27 -10.44 48.13
N THR A 75 -26.19 -11.38 47.93
CA THR A 75 -26.22 -12.28 46.79
C THR A 75 -27.63 -12.40 46.22
N VAL A 76 -27.74 -12.30 44.89
CA VAL A 76 -28.98 -12.59 44.16
C VAL A 76 -28.74 -13.79 43.25
N ASN A 77 -29.53 -14.84 43.42
CA ASN A 77 -29.46 -16.07 42.63
C ASN A 77 -30.72 -16.23 41.78
N PHE A 78 -30.56 -16.36 40.47
CA PHE A 78 -31.59 -16.81 39.55
C PHE A 78 -31.43 -18.31 39.30
N VAL A 79 -32.40 -19.09 39.78
CA VAL A 79 -32.52 -20.52 39.49
C VAL A 79 -33.52 -20.68 38.36
N GLN A 80 -33.03 -20.95 37.16
CA GLN A 80 -33.79 -20.97 35.91
C GLN A 80 -33.89 -22.40 35.35
N PRO A 81 -34.89 -22.70 34.49
CA PRO A 81 -35.08 -24.05 33.97
C PRO A 81 -33.87 -24.63 33.23
N ASN A 82 -33.17 -23.82 32.43
CA ASN A 82 -31.99 -24.22 31.67
C ASN A 82 -31.09 -23.02 31.31
N ALA A 83 -29.95 -23.29 30.69
CA ALA A 83 -28.96 -22.26 30.30
C ALA A 83 -29.48 -21.25 29.26
N ASN A 84 -30.52 -21.60 28.51
CA ASN A 84 -31.14 -20.73 27.52
C ASN A 84 -32.30 -19.90 28.09
N SER A 85 -32.75 -20.18 29.31
CA SER A 85 -33.82 -19.43 29.96
C SER A 85 -33.42 -17.98 30.21
N ILE A 86 -34.38 -17.06 30.12
CA ILE A 86 -34.14 -15.61 30.24
C ILE A 86 -34.97 -15.03 31.39
N ALA A 87 -34.31 -14.29 32.28
CA ALA A 87 -34.94 -13.44 33.27
C ALA A 87 -34.72 -11.96 32.92
N LEU A 88 -35.78 -11.30 32.45
CA LEU A 88 -35.78 -9.85 32.20
C LEU A 88 -36.16 -9.12 33.48
N ASN A 89 -35.24 -8.32 34.00
CA ASN A 89 -35.40 -7.48 35.19
C ASN A 89 -35.44 -6.02 34.72
N ARG A 90 -36.60 -5.39 34.86
CA ARG A 90 -36.81 -3.99 34.48
C ARG A 90 -36.96 -3.15 35.73
N VAL A 91 -36.03 -2.22 35.94
CA VAL A 91 -36.12 -1.22 37.01
C VAL A 91 -37.06 -0.11 36.56
N THR A 92 -38.07 0.17 37.37
CA THR A 92 -39.10 1.19 37.12
C THR A 92 -38.93 2.43 37.99
N GLY A 93 -38.07 2.37 39.01
CA GLY A 93 -37.62 3.53 39.78
C GLY A 93 -36.62 4.39 39.02
N ASN A 94 -36.15 5.46 39.69
CA ASN A 94 -35.31 6.50 39.08
C ASN A 94 -33.84 6.46 39.55
N ASP A 95 -33.47 5.46 40.34
CA ASP A 95 -32.13 5.30 40.89
C ASP A 95 -31.29 4.38 39.99
N VAL A 96 -29.97 4.59 40.00
CA VAL A 96 -28.99 3.75 39.30
C VAL A 96 -28.96 2.37 39.95
N SER A 97 -28.79 1.30 39.17
CA SER A 97 -28.55 -0.04 39.73
C SER A 97 -27.09 -0.11 40.20
N GLU A 98 -26.86 -0.21 41.51
CA GLU A 98 -25.53 -0.35 42.09
C GLU A 98 -25.27 -1.79 42.55
N ILE A 99 -24.40 -2.48 41.81
CA ILE A 99 -24.08 -3.89 42.04
C ILE A 99 -22.68 -3.99 42.64
N TYR A 100 -22.61 -4.09 43.97
CA TYR A 100 -21.39 -4.30 44.74
C TYR A 100 -21.18 -5.78 45.13
N GLY A 101 -22.26 -6.57 45.20
CA GLY A 101 -22.23 -7.98 45.64
C GLY A 101 -22.24 -9.00 44.50
N ALA A 102 -22.84 -10.17 44.76
CA ALA A 102 -22.86 -11.29 43.82
C ALA A 102 -24.20 -11.42 43.09
N LEU A 103 -24.15 -11.57 41.76
CA LEU A 103 -25.29 -11.92 40.91
C LEU A 103 -25.01 -13.24 40.20
N ASN A 104 -25.73 -14.29 40.54
CA ASN A 104 -25.55 -15.61 39.97
C ASN A 104 -26.79 -16.06 39.19
N ALA A 105 -26.60 -16.70 38.04
CA ALA A 105 -27.68 -17.32 37.28
C ALA A 105 -27.19 -18.55 36.49
N ASN A 106 -27.97 -19.62 36.47
CA ASN A 106 -27.68 -20.75 35.59
C ASN A 106 -28.21 -20.55 34.16
N GLY A 107 -28.83 -19.42 33.84
CA GLY A 107 -29.28 -19.01 32.51
C GLY A 107 -28.91 -17.55 32.22
N LYS A 108 -29.75 -16.85 31.46
CA LYS A 108 -29.50 -15.47 31.00
C LYS A 108 -30.27 -14.47 31.86
N VAL A 109 -29.61 -13.35 32.21
CA VAL A 109 -30.17 -12.24 32.97
C VAL A 109 -30.12 -10.97 32.12
N PHE A 110 -31.28 -10.34 31.89
CA PHE A 110 -31.34 -9.01 31.30
C PHE A 110 -31.65 -8.01 32.42
N LEU A 111 -30.82 -6.99 32.61
CA LEU A 111 -31.00 -5.92 33.57
C LEU A 111 -31.19 -4.60 32.80
N LEU A 112 -32.41 -4.07 32.85
CA LEU A 112 -32.80 -2.84 32.17
C LEU A 112 -33.05 -1.75 33.20
N ASN A 113 -32.22 -0.70 33.21
CA ASN A 113 -32.41 0.46 34.07
C ASN A 113 -32.03 1.74 33.32
N THR A 114 -33.03 2.56 33.01
CA THR A 114 -32.86 3.82 32.25
C THR A 114 -32.05 4.87 32.99
N SER A 115 -31.87 4.74 34.31
CA SER A 115 -31.08 5.66 35.14
C SER A 115 -29.58 5.36 35.08
N GLY A 116 -29.20 4.12 34.78
CA GLY A 116 -27.80 3.67 34.74
C GLY A 116 -27.58 2.34 35.46
N ILE A 117 -26.44 1.71 35.18
CA ILE A 117 -26.03 0.45 35.80
C ILE A 117 -24.53 0.52 36.11
N LEU A 118 -24.16 0.31 37.38
CA LEU A 118 -22.79 0.19 37.85
C LEU A 118 -22.56 -1.22 38.41
N PHE A 119 -21.63 -1.96 37.80
CA PHE A 119 -21.02 -3.14 38.42
C PHE A 119 -19.74 -2.67 39.10
N ALA A 120 -19.73 -2.60 40.43
CA ALA A 120 -18.65 -2.00 41.19
C ALA A 120 -17.44 -2.94 41.36
N GLU A 121 -16.31 -2.37 41.74
CA GLU A 121 -15.10 -3.14 42.05
C GLU A 121 -15.37 -4.12 43.21
N GLY A 122 -14.99 -5.38 43.03
CA GLY A 122 -15.24 -6.46 43.99
C GLY A 122 -16.56 -7.21 43.79
N ALA A 123 -17.47 -6.72 42.95
CA ALA A 123 -18.68 -7.45 42.58
C ALA A 123 -18.35 -8.67 41.68
N SER A 124 -19.18 -9.70 41.74
CA SER A 124 -19.02 -10.92 40.94
C SER A 124 -20.32 -11.30 40.24
N ILE A 125 -20.29 -11.31 38.90
CA ILE A 125 -21.46 -11.61 38.08
C ILE A 125 -21.21 -12.93 37.35
N ASN A 126 -21.90 -14.00 37.73
CA ASN A 126 -21.70 -15.34 37.18
C ASN A 126 -23.00 -15.83 36.53
N VAL A 127 -23.08 -15.76 35.21
CA VAL A 127 -24.31 -16.04 34.45
C VAL A 127 -24.02 -16.88 33.20
N ASN A 128 -25.03 -17.41 32.50
CA ASN A 128 -24.82 -17.90 31.13
C ASN A 128 -24.82 -16.75 30.12
N GLY A 129 -25.57 -15.69 30.40
CA GLY A 129 -25.50 -14.47 29.61
C GLY A 129 -26.07 -13.27 30.34
N LEU A 130 -25.55 -12.09 30.01
CA LEU A 130 -25.92 -10.81 30.58
C LEU A 130 -26.29 -9.84 29.45
N VAL A 131 -27.43 -9.16 29.59
CA VAL A 131 -27.74 -7.95 28.82
C VAL A 131 -28.01 -6.83 29.81
N ALA A 132 -27.11 -5.86 29.94
CA ALA A 132 -27.27 -4.70 30.79
C ALA A 132 -27.49 -3.46 29.92
N SER A 133 -28.61 -2.77 30.08
CA SER A 133 -28.98 -1.68 29.17
C SER A 133 -29.68 -0.52 29.87
N THR A 134 -29.36 0.71 29.46
CA THR A 134 -30.13 1.92 29.80
C THR A 134 -31.25 2.23 28.82
N GLY A 135 -31.36 1.44 27.75
CA GLY A 135 -32.45 1.53 26.79
C GLY A 135 -33.80 1.10 27.39
N GLU A 136 -34.83 1.88 27.08
CA GLU A 136 -36.21 1.56 27.36
C GLU A 136 -36.73 0.48 26.40
N LEU A 137 -37.56 -0.43 26.91
CA LEU A 137 -38.11 -1.54 26.12
C LEU A 137 -39.23 -1.05 25.19
N LYS A 138 -38.96 -1.03 23.88
CA LYS A 138 -39.86 -0.56 22.81
C LYS A 138 -40.35 -1.70 21.92
N ASP A 139 -41.53 -1.50 21.33
CA ASP A 139 -42.08 -2.40 20.32
C ASP A 139 -41.23 -2.35 19.03
N ILE A 140 -40.85 -3.51 18.51
CA ILE A 140 -40.02 -3.63 17.30
C ILE A 140 -40.72 -3.13 16.03
N ASN A 141 -42.04 -3.22 15.96
CA ASN A 141 -42.82 -2.79 14.80
C ASN A 141 -43.10 -1.28 14.83
N ASN A 142 -43.03 -0.65 16.00
CA ASN A 142 -43.21 0.79 16.17
C ASN A 142 -42.54 1.29 17.47
N THR A 143 -41.34 1.84 17.34
CA THR A 143 -40.55 2.25 18.53
C THR A 143 -41.11 3.46 19.29
N ASN A 144 -42.16 4.12 18.78
CA ASN A 144 -42.92 5.11 19.56
C ASN A 144 -43.74 4.48 20.68
N ASN A 145 -44.03 3.17 20.59
CA ASN A 145 -44.79 2.44 21.58
C ASN A 145 -43.85 1.65 22.51
N LEU A 146 -44.22 1.59 23.79
CA LEU A 146 -43.59 0.67 24.74
C LEU A 146 -43.91 -0.78 24.36
N PHE A 147 -42.96 -1.67 24.57
CA PHE A 147 -43.22 -3.10 24.50
C PHE A 147 -44.19 -3.51 25.61
N ASP A 148 -45.19 -4.30 25.26
CA ASP A 148 -46.09 -4.92 26.23
C ASP A 148 -45.37 -6.06 26.95
N VAL A 149 -44.75 -5.74 28.10
CA VAL A 149 -43.95 -6.68 28.91
C VAL A 149 -44.71 -7.96 29.28
N THR A 150 -46.04 -7.92 29.35
CA THR A 150 -46.84 -9.12 29.65
C THR A 150 -46.69 -10.22 28.60
N LYS A 151 -46.26 -9.86 27.38
CA LYS A 151 -46.03 -10.76 26.24
C LYS A 151 -44.59 -11.22 26.09
N PHE A 152 -43.71 -10.93 27.06
CA PHE A 152 -42.30 -11.35 26.97
C PHE A 152 -42.14 -12.88 26.90
N ALA A 153 -42.96 -13.61 27.65
CA ALA A 153 -42.96 -15.08 27.62
C ALA A 153 -43.38 -15.68 26.27
N ASP A 154 -44.10 -14.92 25.44
CA ASP A 154 -44.57 -15.37 24.12
C ASP A 154 -43.46 -15.42 23.06
N GLY A 155 -42.25 -14.99 23.40
CA GLY A 155 -41.11 -15.10 22.49
C GLY A 155 -40.84 -13.89 21.61
N LYS A 156 -41.59 -12.79 21.77
CA LYS A 156 -41.58 -11.66 20.83
C LYS A 156 -40.27 -10.85 20.86
N ASP A 157 -39.85 -10.40 19.68
CA ASP A 157 -38.73 -9.48 19.51
C ASP A 157 -39.04 -8.09 20.08
N PHE A 158 -37.99 -7.37 20.47
CA PHE A 158 -38.09 -6.04 21.06
C PHE A 158 -36.87 -5.18 20.69
N VAL A 159 -36.99 -3.88 20.97
CA VAL A 159 -35.90 -2.90 20.80
C VAL A 159 -35.61 -2.27 22.15
N LEU A 160 -34.33 -2.07 22.47
CA LEU A 160 -33.91 -1.24 23.58
C LEU A 160 -33.54 0.13 23.01
N GLU A 161 -34.29 1.16 23.35
CA GLU A 161 -34.06 2.53 22.87
C GLU A 161 -33.65 3.44 24.01
N VAL A 162 -32.44 4.00 23.96
CA VAL A 162 -31.98 4.97 24.95
C VAL A 162 -32.70 6.29 24.74
N GLN A 163 -33.31 6.81 25.81
CA GLN A 163 -34.02 8.08 25.79
C GLN A 163 -33.05 9.26 25.89
N ASN A 164 -33.31 10.31 25.12
CA ASN A 164 -32.62 11.60 25.24
C ASN A 164 -33.47 12.54 26.09
N ASP A 165 -33.25 12.61 27.40
CA ASP A 165 -33.79 13.70 28.20
C ASP A 165 -32.79 14.86 28.24
N HIS A 166 -33.07 15.82 27.36
CA HIS A 166 -32.42 17.12 27.24
C HIS A 166 -32.24 17.80 28.60
N GLY A 167 -31.07 17.65 29.24
CA GLY A 167 -30.64 18.49 30.36
C GLY A 167 -30.40 17.81 31.71
N LYS A 168 -30.31 16.47 31.81
CA LYS A 168 -29.71 15.86 33.01
C LYS A 168 -28.17 15.97 32.96
N PRO A 169 -27.48 16.28 34.08
CA PRO A 169 -26.03 16.52 34.09
C PRO A 169 -25.17 15.28 33.79
N GLU A 170 -25.76 14.09 33.85
CA GLU A 170 -25.09 12.80 33.72
C GLU A 170 -25.89 11.94 32.73
N ASN A 171 -25.33 11.66 31.55
CA ASN A 171 -25.94 10.73 30.61
C ASN A 171 -25.88 9.32 31.24
N PRO A 172 -27.02 8.58 31.33
CA PRO A 172 -27.04 7.22 31.88
C PRO A 172 -26.00 6.31 31.21
N ALA A 173 -25.17 5.67 32.02
CA ALA A 173 -24.07 4.83 31.57
C ALA A 173 -24.24 3.37 32.05
N VAL A 174 -23.59 2.46 31.34
CA VAL A 174 -23.32 1.11 31.85
C VAL A 174 -21.82 1.02 32.09
N ILE A 175 -21.43 0.90 33.36
CA ILE A 175 -20.03 0.89 33.79
C ILE A 175 -19.73 -0.44 34.47
N ASN A 176 -18.79 -1.20 33.93
CA ASN A 176 -18.25 -2.40 34.57
C ASN A 176 -16.89 -2.13 35.22
N ARG A 177 -16.79 -2.32 36.53
CA ARG A 177 -15.54 -2.41 37.31
C ARG A 177 -15.38 -3.77 38.00
N ALA A 178 -16.30 -4.69 37.72
CA ALA A 178 -16.44 -5.99 38.36
C ALA A 178 -15.83 -7.11 37.50
N ASP A 179 -15.88 -8.34 38.02
CA ASP A 179 -15.65 -9.56 37.25
C ASP A 179 -16.99 -10.11 36.73
N ILE A 180 -17.22 -10.00 35.42
CA ILE A 180 -18.36 -10.59 34.71
C ILE A 180 -17.89 -11.89 34.04
N ASN A 181 -18.40 -13.02 34.51
CA ASN A 181 -18.19 -14.35 33.95
C ASN A 181 -19.50 -14.85 33.32
N ALA A 182 -19.60 -14.77 32.00
CA ALA A 182 -20.72 -15.30 31.22
C ALA A 182 -20.35 -16.65 30.62
N ARG A 183 -20.25 -17.70 31.44
CA ARG A 183 -19.89 -19.04 31.01
C ARG A 183 -20.54 -20.08 31.90
N ILE A 184 -21.16 -21.07 31.29
CA ILE A 184 -21.58 -22.30 31.97
C ILE A 184 -20.91 -23.46 31.25
N ASN A 185 -20.15 -24.28 31.99
CA ASN A 185 -19.37 -25.40 31.46
C ASN A 185 -18.28 -25.01 30.44
N GLU A 186 -17.74 -23.79 30.52
CA GLU A 186 -16.66 -23.29 29.66
C GLU A 186 -17.01 -23.15 28.16
N GLU A 187 -18.30 -23.21 27.77
CA GLU A 187 -18.76 -23.04 26.39
C GLU A 187 -19.70 -21.83 26.23
N GLY A 188 -19.60 -21.15 25.10
CA GLY A 188 -20.46 -20.07 24.66
C GLY A 188 -20.50 -18.88 25.62
N GLY A 189 -21.69 -18.33 25.81
CA GLY A 189 -21.91 -17.19 26.69
C GLY A 189 -22.06 -15.87 25.94
N LEU A 190 -22.80 -14.96 26.55
CA LEU A 190 -23.17 -13.69 25.92
C LEU A 190 -23.09 -12.55 26.93
N VAL A 191 -22.37 -11.48 26.62
CA VAL A 191 -22.41 -10.23 27.39
C VAL A 191 -22.73 -9.07 26.46
N VAL A 192 -23.79 -8.33 26.75
CA VAL A 192 -24.12 -7.08 26.04
C VAL A 192 -24.28 -5.95 27.03
N LEU A 193 -23.47 -4.91 26.86
CA LEU A 193 -23.60 -3.65 27.60
C LEU A 193 -24.06 -2.56 26.62
N HIS A 194 -25.19 -1.91 26.90
CA HIS A 194 -25.81 -0.95 25.98
C HIS A 194 -26.24 0.34 26.66
N ALA A 195 -25.70 1.47 26.21
CA ALA A 195 -26.01 2.80 26.74
C ALA A 195 -25.64 3.89 25.72
N ILE A 196 -25.67 5.17 26.12
CA ILE A 196 -24.97 6.23 25.38
C ILE A 196 -23.47 6.22 25.71
N ASN A 197 -23.12 5.88 26.95
CA ASN A 197 -21.76 5.71 27.44
C ASN A 197 -21.60 4.29 28.00
N VAL A 198 -20.69 3.51 27.44
CA VAL A 198 -20.37 2.16 27.92
C VAL A 198 -18.90 2.10 28.30
N GLU A 199 -18.62 1.69 29.53
CA GLU A 199 -17.25 1.60 30.05
C GLU A 199 -16.98 0.23 30.65
N ASN A 200 -15.86 -0.38 30.30
CA ASN A 200 -15.30 -1.55 30.97
C ASN A 200 -13.93 -1.23 31.56
N HIS A 201 -13.82 -1.23 32.88
CA HIS A 201 -12.59 -1.15 33.66
C HIS A 201 -12.27 -2.46 34.39
N GLY A 202 -13.24 -3.36 34.50
CA GLY A 202 -13.09 -4.68 35.12
C GLY A 202 -12.77 -5.78 34.12
N THR A 203 -13.24 -6.99 34.42
CA THR A 203 -13.06 -8.17 33.56
C THR A 203 -14.39 -8.61 32.97
N ILE A 204 -14.42 -8.94 31.68
CA ILE A 204 -15.51 -9.66 31.04
C ILE A 204 -14.94 -10.93 30.41
N LYS A 205 -15.48 -12.09 30.78
CA LYS A 205 -15.05 -13.41 30.28
C LYS A 205 -16.26 -14.19 29.80
N THR A 206 -16.18 -14.75 28.60
CA THR A 206 -17.12 -15.76 28.11
C THR A 206 -16.45 -17.13 28.04
N GLY A 207 -17.24 -18.18 27.82
CA GLY A 207 -16.73 -19.49 27.42
C GLY A 207 -16.28 -19.49 25.97
N ASN A 208 -15.85 -20.67 25.51
CA ASN A 208 -15.37 -20.90 24.15
C ASN A 208 -16.47 -20.59 23.11
N GLY A 209 -16.18 -19.74 22.12
CA GLY A 209 -17.16 -19.32 21.11
C GLY A 209 -18.20 -18.30 21.61
N GLY A 210 -17.98 -17.69 22.78
CA GLY A 210 -18.87 -16.68 23.34
C GLY A 210 -18.81 -15.32 22.63
N ILE A 211 -19.75 -14.43 22.98
CA ILE A 211 -19.91 -13.12 22.35
C ILE A 211 -19.92 -12.02 23.42
N VAL A 212 -19.11 -10.98 23.23
CA VAL A 212 -19.16 -9.75 24.01
C VAL A 212 -19.46 -8.57 23.08
N GLN A 213 -20.53 -7.82 23.36
CA GLN A 213 -20.90 -6.60 22.65
C GLN A 213 -20.95 -5.42 23.61
N LEU A 214 -20.10 -4.42 23.39
CA LEU A 214 -20.23 -3.10 24.00
C LEU A 214 -20.84 -2.16 22.95
N ALA A 215 -22.03 -1.63 23.21
CA ALA A 215 -22.79 -0.86 22.24
C ALA A 215 -23.18 0.52 22.79
N ALA A 216 -22.55 1.57 22.27
CA ALA A 216 -22.97 2.94 22.47
C ALA A 216 -23.80 3.43 21.27
N GLY A 217 -25.11 3.62 21.46
CA GLY A 217 -26.00 4.02 20.39
C GLY A 217 -27.45 4.19 20.82
N LYS A 218 -28.30 4.67 19.91
CA LYS A 218 -29.70 4.96 20.23
C LYS A 218 -30.54 3.71 20.43
N LYS A 219 -30.43 2.76 19.51
CA LYS A 219 -31.26 1.55 19.50
C LYS A 219 -30.38 0.32 19.39
N LEU A 220 -30.59 -0.61 20.31
CA LEU A 220 -30.16 -1.98 20.20
C LEU A 220 -31.38 -2.82 19.81
N LYS A 221 -31.37 -3.37 18.60
CA LYS A 221 -32.33 -4.40 18.22
C LYS A 221 -31.79 -5.74 18.67
N VAL A 222 -32.61 -6.46 19.41
CA VAL A 222 -32.31 -7.82 19.85
C VAL A 222 -33.17 -8.75 19.01
N ASN A 223 -32.56 -9.37 17.99
CA ASN A 223 -33.23 -10.35 17.15
C ASN A 223 -32.90 -11.74 17.68
N TYR A 224 -33.94 -12.51 17.97
CA TYR A 224 -33.78 -13.88 18.44
C TYR A 224 -34.01 -14.84 17.27
N ASP A 225 -32.93 -15.38 16.70
CA ASP A 225 -33.06 -16.61 15.92
C ASP A 225 -32.83 -17.80 16.85
N SER A 226 -33.57 -18.87 16.62
CA SER A 226 -33.76 -20.04 17.47
C SER A 226 -32.50 -20.66 18.11
N ASP A 227 -31.28 -20.33 17.65
CA ASP A 227 -30.00 -20.69 18.29
C ASP A 227 -28.94 -19.55 18.34
N LYS A 228 -29.22 -18.33 17.86
CA LYS A 228 -28.25 -17.21 17.83
C LYS A 228 -28.93 -15.87 18.12
N VAL A 229 -28.46 -15.14 19.13
CA VAL A 229 -28.91 -13.76 19.38
C VAL A 229 -28.10 -12.84 18.47
N ASN A 230 -28.74 -12.27 17.47
CA ASN A 230 -28.13 -11.27 16.59
C ASN A 230 -28.41 -9.88 17.16
N PHE A 231 -27.36 -9.15 17.51
CA PHE A 231 -27.44 -7.76 17.95
C PHE A 231 -27.22 -6.84 16.77
N ALA A 232 -28.24 -6.10 16.39
CA ALA A 232 -28.09 -5.03 15.41
C ALA A 232 -28.23 -3.69 16.12
N VAL A 233 -27.13 -2.97 16.29
CA VAL A 233 -27.17 -1.55 16.66
C VAL A 233 -27.71 -0.79 15.44
N THR A 234 -28.94 -0.28 15.53
CA THR A 234 -29.52 0.51 14.44
C THR A 234 -29.60 1.96 14.89
N VAL A 235 -28.78 2.85 14.33
CA VAL A 235 -28.93 4.29 14.56
C VAL A 235 -29.75 4.89 13.45
N ASP A 236 -30.89 5.45 13.83
CA ASP A 236 -31.81 6.16 12.95
C ASP A 236 -31.41 7.65 12.89
N ASP A 237 -31.21 8.16 11.68
CA ASP A 237 -30.50 9.41 11.34
C ASP A 237 -31.35 10.69 11.55
N LYS A 238 -32.29 10.68 12.51
CA LYS A 238 -33.28 11.77 12.68
C LYS A 238 -33.51 12.37 14.07
N SER A 239 -32.83 11.98 15.15
CA SER A 239 -32.86 12.81 16.39
C SER A 239 -31.85 12.44 17.49
N GLY A 240 -31.04 13.44 17.87
CA GLY A 240 -30.84 13.85 19.27
C GLY A 240 -29.54 13.44 19.99
N LEU A 241 -28.83 12.40 19.53
CA LEU A 241 -27.60 11.95 20.22
C LEU A 241 -26.38 12.78 19.80
N LYS A 242 -25.85 13.58 20.73
CA LYS A 242 -24.68 14.43 20.49
C LYS A 242 -23.34 13.68 20.49
N ALA A 243 -23.22 12.62 21.29
CA ALA A 243 -22.01 11.81 21.46
C ALA A 243 -22.41 10.38 21.84
N ALA A 244 -21.55 9.41 21.54
CA ALA A 244 -21.70 8.01 21.94
C ALA A 244 -20.31 7.41 22.12
N ASP A 245 -20.02 6.88 23.30
CA ASP A 245 -18.66 6.49 23.68
C ASP A 245 -18.63 5.05 24.21
N VAL A 246 -17.68 4.27 23.67
CA VAL A 246 -17.32 2.95 24.20
C VAL A 246 -15.85 2.98 24.62
N LEU A 247 -15.60 2.76 25.91
CA LEU A 247 -14.27 2.67 26.48
C LEU A 247 -14.06 1.27 27.06
N ASN A 248 -12.97 0.63 26.67
CA ASN A 248 -12.41 -0.49 27.41
C ASN A 248 -11.04 -0.05 27.95
N ALA A 249 -10.89 -0.09 29.27
CA ALA A 249 -9.64 0.06 30.01
C ALA A 249 -9.30 -1.20 30.84
N GLY A 250 -10.20 -2.19 30.84
CA GLY A 250 -10.06 -3.47 31.53
C GLY A 250 -9.73 -4.64 30.58
N THR A 251 -10.16 -5.84 30.95
CA THR A 251 -9.96 -7.05 30.14
C THR A 251 -11.29 -7.57 29.58
N ILE A 252 -11.31 -7.95 28.31
CA ILE A 252 -12.40 -8.69 27.68
C ILE A 252 -11.79 -9.92 27.00
N SER A 253 -12.29 -11.11 27.34
CA SER A 253 -11.80 -12.37 26.80
C SER A 253 -12.97 -13.23 26.31
N ALA A 254 -12.97 -13.54 25.01
CA ALA A 254 -13.94 -14.38 24.32
C ALA A 254 -13.19 -15.29 23.34
N GLN A 255 -12.54 -16.32 23.87
CA GLN A 255 -11.75 -17.27 23.09
C GLN A 255 -12.59 -17.97 22.01
N ASN A 256 -12.05 -18.09 20.79
CA ASN A 256 -12.78 -18.49 19.57
C ASN A 256 -14.11 -17.76 19.33
N GLY A 257 -14.31 -16.63 20.00
CA GLY A 257 -15.55 -15.89 20.06
C GLY A 257 -15.45 -14.55 19.35
N ILE A 258 -16.41 -13.68 19.64
CA ILE A 258 -16.52 -12.36 19.04
C ILE A 258 -16.51 -11.30 20.13
N ILE A 259 -15.64 -10.30 19.98
CA ILE A 259 -15.70 -9.05 20.75
C ILE A 259 -16.05 -7.92 19.80
N ALA A 260 -17.18 -7.26 20.03
CA ALA A 260 -17.63 -6.12 19.25
C ALA A 260 -17.77 -4.87 20.12
N MET A 261 -17.13 -3.77 19.72
CA MET A 261 -17.23 -2.46 20.35
C MET A 261 -17.73 -1.46 19.31
N THR A 262 -18.92 -0.93 19.53
CA THR A 262 -19.63 -0.15 18.52
C THR A 262 -20.11 1.17 19.11
N ALA A 263 -19.63 2.29 18.58
CA ALA A 263 -20.03 3.63 18.94
C ALA A 263 -20.73 4.33 17.76
N ARG A 264 -21.96 4.82 17.97
CA ARG A 264 -22.81 5.40 16.92
C ARG A 264 -23.51 6.69 17.39
N GLY A 265 -22.87 7.83 17.12
CA GLY A 265 -23.38 9.19 17.37
C GLY A 265 -23.82 9.93 16.09
N ALA A 266 -24.59 11.01 16.25
CA ALA A 266 -25.22 11.74 15.14
C ALA A 266 -24.64 13.14 14.84
N ASP A 267 -23.87 13.74 15.77
CA ASP A 267 -23.47 15.16 15.66
C ASP A 267 -22.01 15.36 15.21
N LYS A 268 -21.76 16.46 14.49
CA LYS A 268 -20.50 16.80 13.79
C LYS A 268 -19.37 17.30 14.69
N VAL A 269 -19.62 17.48 15.99
CA VAL A 269 -18.74 18.25 16.90
C VAL A 269 -18.11 17.39 17.99
N ILE A 270 -18.69 16.23 18.33
CA ILE A 270 -18.16 15.28 19.33
C ILE A 270 -18.27 13.88 18.72
N SER A 271 -17.13 13.22 18.49
CA SER A 271 -17.08 11.95 17.74
C SER A 271 -17.68 10.79 18.50
N SER A 272 -18.13 9.78 17.77
CA SER A 272 -18.20 8.42 18.33
C SER A 272 -16.78 7.94 18.62
N VAL A 273 -16.47 7.49 19.83
CA VAL A 273 -15.14 6.99 20.20
C VAL A 273 -15.21 5.53 20.63
N VAL A 274 -14.34 4.72 20.04
CA VAL A 274 -13.94 3.41 20.59
C VAL A 274 -12.51 3.52 21.05
N ASN A 275 -12.24 3.24 22.32
CA ASN A 275 -10.90 3.33 22.91
C ASN A 275 -10.57 2.08 23.72
N THR A 276 -9.40 1.49 23.47
CA THR A 276 -8.87 0.30 24.14
C THR A 276 -7.57 0.55 24.91
N ASP A 277 -7.27 1.80 25.26
CA ASP A 277 -6.01 2.21 25.91
C ASP A 277 -5.81 1.53 27.28
N GLY A 278 -4.60 0.99 27.48
CA GLY A 278 -4.26 0.19 28.66
C GLY A 278 -5.01 -1.15 28.79
N ALA A 279 -5.90 -1.46 27.84
CA ALA A 279 -6.84 -2.56 27.92
C ALA A 279 -6.34 -3.83 27.22
N ARG A 280 -6.98 -4.96 27.50
CA ARG A 280 -6.70 -6.26 26.87
C ARG A 280 -7.97 -6.84 26.26
N LEU A 281 -7.96 -7.02 24.94
CA LEU A 281 -9.02 -7.71 24.19
C LEU A 281 -8.45 -9.02 23.65
N GLU A 282 -9.08 -10.15 23.98
CA GLU A 282 -8.63 -11.48 23.57
C GLU A 282 -9.76 -12.26 22.88
N ALA A 283 -9.55 -12.60 21.62
CA ALA A 283 -10.36 -13.57 20.89
C ALA A 283 -9.42 -14.55 20.16
N ASN A 284 -8.57 -15.24 20.92
CA ASN A 284 -7.58 -16.16 20.37
C ASN A 284 -8.24 -17.40 19.74
N GLY A 285 -7.64 -17.91 18.67
CA GLY A 285 -7.92 -19.23 18.13
C GLY A 285 -7.30 -20.32 19.01
N LEU A 286 -8.06 -21.32 19.48
CA LEU A 286 -7.53 -22.37 20.38
C LEU A 286 -7.20 -23.71 19.70
N ALA A 287 -7.82 -24.00 18.56
CA ALA A 287 -7.59 -25.21 17.78
C ALA A 287 -7.60 -24.96 16.27
N VAL A 288 -7.17 -25.97 15.50
CA VAL A 288 -7.12 -25.91 14.02
C VAL A 288 -8.50 -25.54 13.45
N ASN A 289 -8.55 -24.52 12.59
CA ASN A 289 -9.75 -23.92 11.99
C ASN A 289 -10.68 -23.13 12.93
N GLU A 290 -10.32 -22.92 14.19
CA GLU A 290 -11.03 -21.99 15.08
C GLU A 290 -10.37 -20.61 15.01
N LYS A 291 -11.18 -19.56 14.88
CA LYS A 291 -10.74 -18.17 14.75
C LYS A 291 -11.63 -17.29 15.63
N GLY A 292 -11.03 -16.40 16.40
CA GLY A 292 -11.80 -15.33 17.02
C GLY A 292 -11.81 -14.07 16.18
N GLU A 293 -12.71 -13.16 16.53
CA GLU A 293 -12.95 -11.93 15.80
C GLU A 293 -13.11 -10.75 16.77
N ILE A 294 -12.46 -9.63 16.45
CA ILE A 294 -12.61 -8.37 17.15
C ILE A 294 -13.07 -7.30 16.15
N ILE A 295 -14.19 -6.65 16.46
CA ILE A 295 -14.85 -5.65 15.62
C ILE A 295 -14.91 -4.32 16.37
N LEU A 296 -14.22 -3.30 15.88
CA LEU A 296 -14.19 -1.95 16.47
C LEU A 296 -14.78 -0.96 15.47
N GLU A 297 -15.90 -0.34 15.81
CA GLU A 297 -16.56 0.55 14.85
C GLU A 297 -17.03 1.85 15.50
N ALA A 298 -16.73 2.96 14.85
CA ALA A 298 -17.15 4.29 15.27
C ALA A 298 -17.70 5.11 14.10
N GLY A 299 -18.85 5.76 14.30
CA GLY A 299 -19.43 6.72 13.36
C GLY A 299 -20.85 6.41 12.90
N THR A 300 -21.25 6.87 11.72
CA THR A 300 -22.65 6.77 11.25
C THR A 300 -22.90 5.47 10.47
N VAL A 301 -24.06 4.83 10.70
CA VAL A 301 -24.46 3.58 10.01
C VAL A 301 -24.64 3.80 8.51
N GLY A 302 -24.13 2.88 7.69
CA GLY A 302 -24.43 2.80 6.25
C GLY A 302 -23.77 3.86 5.38
N LYS A 303 -22.85 4.66 5.92
CA LYS A 303 -22.04 5.61 5.15
C LYS A 303 -20.61 5.09 5.01
N THR A 304 -20.02 5.38 3.86
CA THR A 304 -18.59 5.23 3.61
C THR A 304 -17.79 6.09 4.62
N PRO A 305 -16.57 5.67 5.03
CA PRO A 305 -15.78 6.39 6.03
C PRO A 305 -15.60 7.89 5.76
N ASP A 306 -15.51 8.29 4.49
CA ASP A 306 -15.42 9.68 4.00
C ASP A 306 -16.56 10.60 4.49
N LYS A 307 -17.75 10.03 4.69
CA LYS A 307 -19.00 10.71 5.06
C LYS A 307 -19.43 10.47 6.51
N SER A 308 -18.62 9.76 7.29
CA SER A 308 -18.86 9.41 8.69
C SER A 308 -18.05 10.31 9.65
N TRP A 309 -18.50 10.49 10.89
CA TRP A 309 -17.74 11.13 11.97
C TRP A 309 -17.54 10.13 13.11
N GLY A 310 -16.39 9.47 13.16
CA GLY A 310 -16.03 8.54 14.22
C GLY A 310 -14.52 8.33 14.32
N VAL A 311 -14.08 7.92 15.50
CA VAL A 311 -12.69 7.62 15.86
C VAL A 311 -12.61 6.24 16.48
N VAL A 312 -11.67 5.43 16.01
CA VAL A 312 -11.23 4.20 16.70
C VAL A 312 -9.77 4.40 17.12
N ASP A 313 -9.49 4.30 18.42
CA ASP A 313 -8.16 4.31 19.00
C ASP A 313 -7.82 2.92 19.54
N MET A 314 -6.90 2.25 18.86
CA MET A 314 -6.44 0.92 19.20
C MET A 314 -5.17 1.00 20.05
N GLY A 315 -5.36 1.27 21.33
CA GLY A 315 -4.34 1.19 22.38
C GLY A 315 -4.31 -0.19 23.06
N GLY A 316 -3.40 -0.36 24.02
CA GLY A 316 -3.33 -1.59 24.83
C GLY A 316 -2.88 -2.82 24.03
N THR A 317 -3.53 -3.96 24.25
CA THR A 317 -3.30 -5.22 23.51
C THR A 317 -4.61 -5.75 22.94
N ILE A 318 -4.62 -5.97 21.63
CA ILE A 318 -5.73 -6.59 20.89
C ILE A 318 -5.19 -7.86 20.25
N ASP A 319 -5.65 -9.00 20.73
CA ASP A 319 -5.06 -10.30 20.43
C ASP A 319 -6.12 -11.26 19.88
N VAL A 320 -5.99 -11.57 18.60
CA VAL A 320 -6.74 -12.62 17.89
C VAL A 320 -5.80 -13.73 17.42
N SER A 321 -4.61 -13.86 18.03
CA SER A 321 -3.63 -14.84 17.61
C SER A 321 -4.12 -16.28 17.76
N GLY A 322 -3.67 -17.15 16.88
CA GLY A 322 -3.89 -18.58 16.95
C GLY A 322 -2.84 -19.27 17.82
N VAL A 323 -3.28 -19.99 18.85
CA VAL A 323 -2.41 -20.81 19.70
C VAL A 323 -2.58 -22.30 19.38
N ASN A 324 -1.61 -23.13 19.77
CA ASN A 324 -1.68 -24.59 19.61
C ASN A 324 -1.96 -25.09 18.17
N GLY A 325 -1.48 -24.36 17.17
CA GLY A 325 -1.69 -24.70 15.75
C GLY A 325 -2.97 -24.13 15.15
N ALA A 326 -3.72 -23.28 15.87
CA ALA A 326 -4.82 -22.50 15.33
C ALA A 326 -4.33 -21.40 14.38
N ASP A 327 -5.21 -20.95 13.51
CA ASP A 327 -4.97 -19.81 12.63
C ASP A 327 -5.10 -18.49 13.39
N GLY A 328 -4.44 -17.44 12.89
CA GLY A 328 -4.76 -16.08 13.32
C GLY A 328 -6.22 -15.72 12.97
N GLY A 329 -6.87 -15.02 13.89
CA GLY A 329 -8.22 -14.49 13.74
C GLY A 329 -8.25 -13.15 12.99
N THR A 330 -9.35 -12.40 13.18
CA THR A 330 -9.60 -11.15 12.45
C THR A 330 -9.79 -9.96 13.39
N ILE A 331 -9.11 -8.86 13.11
CA ILE A 331 -9.37 -7.54 13.68
C ILE A 331 -9.95 -6.65 12.57
N THR A 332 -11.19 -6.20 12.72
CA THR A 332 -11.84 -5.24 11.83
C THR A 332 -12.01 -3.92 12.56
N ALA A 333 -11.48 -2.83 11.98
CA ALA A 333 -11.63 -1.50 12.55
C ALA A 333 -12.24 -0.55 11.52
N LYS A 334 -13.36 0.10 11.82
CA LYS A 334 -14.07 0.97 10.88
C LYS A 334 -14.40 2.32 11.51
N ALA A 335 -13.79 3.37 11.00
CA ALA A 335 -14.03 4.75 11.44
C ALA A 335 -13.61 5.74 10.36
N ARG A 336 -13.94 7.03 10.53
CA ARG A 336 -13.33 8.06 9.66
C ARG A 336 -11.83 8.13 9.91
N SER A 337 -11.43 8.15 11.18
CA SER A 337 -10.03 8.21 11.60
C SER A 337 -9.71 7.03 12.52
N ILE A 338 -8.61 6.33 12.22
CA ILE A 338 -8.11 5.23 13.03
C ILE A 338 -6.72 5.58 13.56
N SER A 339 -6.50 5.36 14.85
CA SER A 339 -5.17 5.40 15.47
C SER A 339 -4.76 4.01 15.96
N ILE A 340 -3.52 3.62 15.67
CA ILE A 340 -2.88 2.41 16.16
C ILE A 340 -1.69 2.80 17.01
N ASP A 341 -1.70 2.40 18.28
CA ASP A 341 -0.65 2.73 19.24
C ASP A 341 -0.37 1.60 20.24
N GLY A 342 -1.26 0.62 20.32
CA GLY A 342 -1.04 -0.61 21.07
C GLY A 342 -0.38 -1.74 20.29
N THR A 343 -0.48 -2.94 20.86
CA THR A 343 -0.12 -4.20 20.20
C THR A 343 -1.34 -4.81 19.55
N LEU A 344 -1.25 -5.13 18.26
CA LEU A 344 -2.21 -5.93 17.52
C LEU A 344 -1.55 -7.24 17.12
N ASP A 345 -2.10 -8.36 17.55
CA ASP A 345 -1.60 -9.69 17.19
C ASP A 345 -2.69 -10.51 16.51
N ALA A 346 -2.45 -10.85 15.25
CA ALA A 346 -3.24 -11.76 14.43
C ALA A 346 -2.36 -12.87 13.84
N SER A 347 -1.26 -13.20 14.51
CA SER A 347 -0.38 -14.30 14.11
C SER A 347 -0.99 -15.67 14.40
N GLY A 348 -0.49 -16.73 13.77
CA GLY A 348 -0.98 -18.09 13.99
C GLY A 348 -0.29 -19.12 13.12
N ALA A 349 -0.82 -20.34 13.07
CA ALA A 349 -0.34 -21.39 12.16
C ALA A 349 -0.43 -20.92 10.71
N ASN A 350 -1.60 -20.43 10.30
CA ASN A 350 -1.76 -19.56 9.15
C ASN A 350 -2.02 -18.13 9.63
N SER A 351 -1.74 -17.13 8.78
CA SER A 351 -1.93 -15.71 9.12
C SER A 351 -3.40 -15.36 9.36
N GLY A 352 -3.63 -14.46 10.32
CA GLY A 352 -4.91 -13.77 10.49
C GLY A 352 -5.04 -12.54 9.61
N THR A 353 -6.00 -11.68 9.93
CA THR A 353 -6.30 -10.45 9.18
C THR A 353 -6.42 -9.26 10.12
N ILE A 354 -5.83 -8.13 9.73
CA ILE A 354 -6.09 -6.82 10.35
C ILE A 354 -6.57 -5.90 9.23
N ALA A 355 -7.84 -5.51 9.28
CA ALA A 355 -8.56 -4.78 8.23
C ALA A 355 -9.07 -3.43 8.74
N PRO A 356 -8.22 -2.38 8.74
CA PRO A 356 -8.66 -1.02 9.05
C PRO A 356 -9.33 -0.39 7.80
N GLU A 357 -10.57 0.07 7.97
CA GLU A 357 -11.34 0.87 7.01
C GLU A 357 -11.41 2.32 7.50
N TYR A 358 -10.73 3.23 6.78
CA TYR A 358 -10.52 4.61 7.21
C TYR A 358 -10.57 5.61 6.06
N SER A 359 -10.71 6.89 6.39
CA SER A 359 -10.28 8.02 5.54
C SER A 359 -8.92 8.56 5.99
N GLY A 360 -8.62 8.51 7.30
CA GLY A 360 -7.32 8.84 7.84
C GLY A 360 -6.77 7.78 8.81
N LEU A 361 -5.47 7.52 8.74
CA LEU A 361 -4.79 6.50 9.54
C LEU A 361 -3.54 7.07 10.20
N LEU A 362 -3.38 6.83 11.50
CA LEU A 362 -2.17 7.12 12.26
C LEU A 362 -1.64 5.84 12.91
N VAL A 363 -0.48 5.37 12.48
CA VAL A 363 0.27 4.29 13.14
C VAL A 363 1.45 4.91 13.88
N THR A 364 1.43 4.84 15.20
CA THR A 364 2.40 5.52 16.08
C THR A 364 3.66 4.69 16.33
N ASP A 365 4.66 5.30 16.96
CA ASP A 365 5.91 4.62 17.36
C ASP A 365 5.69 3.46 18.36
N ASN A 366 4.59 3.50 19.13
CA ASN A 366 4.26 2.45 20.10
C ASN A 366 3.61 1.23 19.44
N ALA A 367 3.11 1.38 18.22
CA ALA A 367 2.38 0.34 17.53
C ALA A 367 3.26 -0.90 17.28
N LYS A 368 2.73 -2.07 17.67
CA LYS A 368 3.33 -3.38 17.36
C LYS A 368 2.28 -4.21 16.63
N ILE A 369 2.45 -4.40 15.34
CA ILE A 369 1.51 -5.15 14.52
C ILE A 369 2.17 -6.45 14.07
N ASN A 370 1.57 -7.58 14.43
CA ASN A 370 2.06 -8.92 14.11
C ASN A 370 0.96 -9.73 13.40
N ILE A 371 1.21 -10.12 12.16
CA ILE A 371 0.32 -10.99 11.36
C ILE A 371 1.11 -12.21 10.84
N ALA A 372 2.19 -12.57 11.52
CA ALA A 372 3.06 -13.65 11.07
C ALA A 372 2.31 -15.00 11.01
N ALA A 373 2.60 -15.81 9.99
CA ALA A 373 2.12 -17.18 9.89
C ALA A 373 3.27 -18.14 10.18
N ALA A 374 3.10 -19.15 11.03
CA ALA A 374 4.15 -20.17 11.22
C ALA A 374 4.36 -20.99 9.93
N ASN A 375 3.28 -21.28 9.20
CA ASN A 375 3.25 -22.03 7.96
C ASN A 375 2.91 -21.13 6.77
N GLY A 376 3.47 -21.42 5.60
CA GLY A 376 3.08 -20.75 4.35
C GLY A 376 3.50 -19.28 4.27
N THR A 377 2.72 -18.50 3.53
CA THR A 377 2.96 -17.09 3.24
C THR A 377 2.78 -16.22 4.49
N ASN A 378 3.56 -15.15 4.60
CA ASN A 378 3.39 -14.17 5.67
C ASN A 378 1.98 -13.56 5.61
N GLY A 379 1.44 -13.19 6.77
CA GLY A 379 0.32 -12.27 6.78
C GLY A 379 0.76 -10.88 6.33
N LYS A 380 -0.21 -10.10 5.85
CA LYS A 380 0.02 -8.84 5.17
C LYS A 380 -0.75 -7.71 5.82
N PHE A 381 -0.05 -6.66 6.25
CA PHE A 381 -0.67 -5.41 6.65
C PHE A 381 -0.85 -4.52 5.41
N THR A 382 -2.10 -4.15 5.11
CA THR A 382 -2.44 -3.41 3.88
C THR A 382 -2.92 -2.01 4.21
N VAL A 383 -2.40 -1.02 3.49
CA VAL A 383 -2.78 0.39 3.56
C VAL A 383 -3.21 0.81 2.17
N ASN A 384 -4.48 1.21 2.02
CA ASN A 384 -5.00 1.77 0.77
C ASN A 384 -5.53 3.17 1.04
N THR A 385 -5.11 4.15 0.25
CA THR A 385 -5.58 5.53 0.37
C THR A 385 -5.55 6.26 -0.97
N GLU A 386 -6.40 7.27 -1.12
CA GLU A 386 -6.35 8.20 -2.25
C GLU A 386 -5.37 9.35 -2.01
N ASP A 387 -4.74 9.42 -0.84
CA ASP A 387 -3.86 10.52 -0.42
C ASP A 387 -2.39 10.09 -0.29
N THR A 388 -1.52 11.07 -0.10
CA THR A 388 -0.11 10.84 0.21
C THR A 388 0.07 10.11 1.54
N VAL A 389 1.01 9.16 1.57
CA VAL A 389 1.43 8.42 2.75
C VAL A 389 2.77 8.94 3.26
N ASP A 390 2.82 9.39 4.50
CA ASP A 390 4.07 9.80 5.17
C ASP A 390 4.55 8.73 6.15
N ILE A 391 5.73 8.17 5.93
CA ILE A 391 6.42 7.26 6.87
C ILE A 391 7.53 8.04 7.56
N LYS A 392 7.39 8.39 8.84
CA LYS A 392 8.31 9.35 9.50
C LYS A 392 8.64 8.99 10.95
N SER A 393 9.77 9.54 11.42
CA SER A 393 10.15 9.53 12.84
C SER A 393 9.20 10.40 13.65
N ALA A 394 8.71 9.90 14.79
CA ALA A 394 7.82 10.58 15.73
C ALA A 394 6.39 10.80 15.20
N ALA A 395 5.71 9.70 14.87
CA ALA A 395 4.27 9.66 15.05
C ALA A 395 4.00 9.33 16.54
N THR A 396 4.15 10.31 17.43
CA THR A 396 3.90 10.09 18.87
C THR A 396 2.41 10.06 19.13
N GLY A 397 1.95 9.10 19.94
CA GLY A 397 0.57 9.02 20.40
C GLY A 397 0.10 10.35 20.99
N LEU A 398 -1.17 10.69 20.73
CA LEU A 398 -1.78 11.87 21.30
C LEU A 398 -2.08 11.65 22.79
N ASN A 399 -2.07 12.73 23.57
CA ASN A 399 -2.42 12.62 24.98
C ASN A 399 -3.93 12.29 25.12
N ARG A 400 -4.23 11.03 25.42
CA ARG A 400 -5.58 10.47 25.54
C ARG A 400 -6.43 11.05 26.67
N THR A 401 -5.81 11.78 27.59
CA THR A 401 -6.51 12.48 28.68
C THR A 401 -7.00 13.87 28.30
N ASP A 402 -6.68 14.34 27.08
CA ASP A 402 -7.14 15.63 26.59
C ASP A 402 -8.65 15.59 26.29
N ALA A 403 -9.40 16.56 26.83
CA ALA A 403 -10.81 16.74 26.49
C ALA A 403 -11.01 17.05 24.99
N GLU A 404 -9.94 17.49 24.31
CA GLU A 404 -9.89 17.67 22.86
C GLU A 404 -9.23 16.47 22.13
N TYR A 405 -9.02 15.31 22.76
CA TYR A 405 -8.33 14.15 22.15
C TYR A 405 -8.83 13.82 20.74
N THR A 406 -10.14 13.66 20.58
CA THR A 406 -10.80 13.47 19.29
C THR A 406 -10.44 14.57 18.29
N LYS A 407 -10.50 15.83 18.71
CA LYS A 407 -10.23 17.00 17.87
C LYS A 407 -8.74 17.08 17.52
N ASN A 408 -7.86 16.70 18.45
CA ASN A 408 -6.43 16.62 18.25
C ASN A 408 -6.07 15.44 17.35
N LEU A 409 -6.79 14.32 17.40
CA LEU A 409 -6.63 13.19 16.49
C LEU A 409 -7.12 13.57 15.10
N TYR A 410 -8.29 14.20 14.98
CA TYR A 410 -8.71 14.78 13.71
C TYR A 410 -7.73 15.83 13.16
N ALA A 411 -7.09 16.62 14.02
CA ALA A 411 -6.09 17.60 13.61
C ALA A 411 -4.75 16.95 13.22
N ALA A 412 -4.32 15.91 13.95
CA ALA A 412 -3.06 15.20 13.73
C ALA A 412 -3.11 14.30 12.48
N VAL A 413 -4.24 13.63 12.27
CA VAL A 413 -4.52 12.80 11.10
C VAL A 413 -4.94 13.67 9.90
N GLY A 414 -5.39 14.90 10.12
CA GLY A 414 -6.12 15.63 9.08
C GLY A 414 -7.38 14.86 8.65
N ARG A 415 -8.16 15.38 7.71
CA ARG A 415 -9.35 14.64 7.26
C ARG A 415 -9.01 13.37 6.48
N ASP A 416 -7.82 13.30 5.87
CA ASP A 416 -7.48 12.31 4.86
C ASP A 416 -5.97 11.94 4.83
N ASN A 417 -5.18 12.16 5.91
CA ASN A 417 -3.76 11.76 5.88
C ASN A 417 -3.56 10.33 6.38
N VAL A 418 -2.58 9.65 5.77
CA VAL A 418 -2.01 8.42 6.29
C VAL A 418 -0.60 8.72 6.78
N VAL A 419 -0.38 8.51 8.07
CA VAL A 419 0.92 8.66 8.72
C VAL A 419 1.30 7.36 9.40
N ILE A 420 2.47 6.84 9.08
CA ILE A 420 3.01 5.61 9.66
C ILE A 420 4.36 5.90 10.31
N SER A 421 4.56 5.44 11.53
CA SER A 421 5.88 5.48 12.16
C SER A 421 6.86 4.57 11.41
N ASN A 422 8.06 5.07 11.12
CA ASN A 422 9.15 4.24 10.61
C ASN A 422 9.55 3.14 11.62
N VAL A 423 9.37 3.38 12.93
CA VAL A 423 9.61 2.39 13.99
C VAL A 423 8.55 1.28 13.93
N ALA A 424 7.28 1.63 13.81
CA ALA A 424 6.21 0.64 13.67
C ALA A 424 6.36 -0.19 12.40
N LEU A 425 6.70 0.45 11.27
CA LEU A 425 6.99 -0.25 10.02
C LEU A 425 8.16 -1.24 10.18
N SER A 426 9.24 -0.81 10.84
CA SER A 426 10.39 -1.67 11.14
C SER A 426 9.99 -2.89 12.00
N ASN A 427 9.12 -2.69 13.00
CA ASN A 427 8.59 -3.77 13.84
C ASN A 427 7.72 -4.75 13.04
N MET A 428 6.83 -4.26 12.16
CA MET A 428 5.99 -5.11 11.30
C MET A 428 6.85 -6.04 10.43
N LEU A 429 7.85 -5.46 9.78
CA LEU A 429 8.75 -6.18 8.87
C LEU A 429 9.58 -7.26 9.58
N THR A 430 9.51 -7.45 10.90
CA THR A 430 10.15 -8.60 11.56
C THR A 430 9.53 -9.94 11.17
N GLY A 431 8.24 -9.96 10.80
CA GLY A 431 7.55 -11.18 10.37
C GLY A 431 6.26 -10.99 9.57
N THR A 432 5.90 -9.74 9.26
CA THR A 432 4.68 -9.35 8.53
C THR A 432 5.06 -8.65 7.23
N ASP A 433 4.40 -8.99 6.13
CA ASP A 433 4.52 -8.25 4.87
C ASP A 433 3.73 -6.95 4.95
N VAL A 434 4.20 -5.90 4.28
CA VAL A 434 3.55 -4.59 4.28
C VAL A 434 3.29 -4.15 2.83
N ASP A 435 2.04 -3.81 2.52
CA ASP A 435 1.57 -3.41 1.18
C ASP A 435 0.86 -2.06 1.28
N ILE A 436 1.51 -1.01 0.80
CA ILE A 436 1.02 0.38 0.85
C ILE A 436 0.71 0.82 -0.57
N THR A 437 -0.55 1.21 -0.80
CA THR A 437 -1.03 1.77 -2.06
C THR A 437 -1.62 3.16 -1.82
N ALA A 438 -1.00 4.16 -2.44
CA ALA A 438 -1.44 5.54 -2.51
C ALA A 438 -1.90 5.81 -3.96
N HIS A 439 -3.21 5.65 -4.21
CA HIS A 439 -3.79 5.70 -5.56
C HIS A 439 -5.07 6.53 -5.60
N ASN A 440 -5.05 7.61 -6.38
CA ASN A 440 -6.12 8.54 -6.60
C ASN A 440 -6.53 8.54 -8.07
N VAL A 441 -7.67 7.92 -8.38
CA VAL A 441 -8.20 7.81 -9.75
C VAL A 441 -8.49 9.15 -10.43
N LYS A 442 -8.59 10.26 -9.67
CA LYS A 442 -8.90 11.60 -10.21
C LYS A 442 -7.66 12.42 -10.48
N HIS A 443 -6.68 12.39 -9.58
CA HIS A 443 -5.57 13.34 -9.61
C HIS A 443 -4.20 12.68 -9.87
N LEU A 444 -4.05 11.35 -9.74
CA LEU A 444 -2.82 10.58 -10.03
C LEU A 444 -1.52 11.20 -9.50
N VAL A 445 -1.53 11.74 -8.27
CA VAL A 445 -0.46 12.56 -7.70
C VAL A 445 -0.10 12.16 -6.27
N SER A 446 -0.61 11.02 -5.80
CA SER A 446 -0.39 10.54 -4.45
C SER A 446 0.99 9.91 -4.34
N ASP A 447 1.80 10.44 -3.42
CA ASP A 447 3.15 9.96 -3.13
C ASP A 447 3.18 9.02 -1.92
N ILE A 448 4.26 8.25 -1.80
CA ILE A 448 4.66 7.57 -0.57
C ILE A 448 6.04 8.10 -0.18
N VAL A 449 6.18 8.67 1.01
CA VAL A 449 7.42 9.31 1.46
C VAL A 449 7.94 8.63 2.73
N ILE A 450 9.06 7.92 2.63
CA ILE A 450 9.82 7.38 3.77
C ILE A 450 10.79 8.46 4.22
N SER A 451 10.43 9.26 5.21
CA SER A 451 11.26 10.31 5.80
C SER A 451 12.19 9.83 6.92
N GLY A 452 11.83 8.75 7.61
CA GLY A 452 12.62 8.17 8.71
C GLY A 452 13.22 6.82 8.34
N ASP A 453 14.36 6.46 8.93
CA ASP A 453 15.06 5.20 8.64
C ASP A 453 14.20 3.98 8.99
N VAL A 454 14.18 2.98 8.12
CA VAL A 454 13.49 1.71 8.32
C VAL A 454 14.55 0.61 8.41
N THR A 455 14.54 -0.14 9.51
CA THR A 455 15.50 -1.22 9.74
C THR A 455 14.79 -2.52 10.11
N LYS A 456 14.81 -3.51 9.22
CA LYS A 456 14.31 -4.86 9.53
C LYS A 456 15.36 -5.62 10.34
N THR A 457 14.91 -6.33 11.38
CA THR A 457 15.77 -7.14 12.25
C THR A 457 15.39 -8.61 12.35
N GLY A 458 14.16 -9.00 11.96
CA GLY A 458 13.69 -10.39 12.05
C GLY A 458 14.20 -11.29 10.93
N ASP A 459 14.51 -12.56 11.23
CA ASP A 459 15.10 -13.53 10.29
C ASP A 459 14.16 -14.00 9.16
N ARG A 460 12.84 -13.91 9.41
CA ARG A 460 11.84 -14.33 8.43
C ARG A 460 11.89 -13.43 7.20
N GLU A 461 11.93 -14.00 6.01
CA GLU A 461 11.83 -13.22 4.77
C GLU A 461 10.49 -12.46 4.74
N THR A 462 10.51 -11.15 4.46
CA THR A 462 9.32 -10.28 4.40
C THR A 462 9.40 -9.36 3.19
N THR A 463 8.25 -8.86 2.74
CA THR A 463 8.15 -7.92 1.62
C THR A 463 7.60 -6.56 2.06
N LEU A 464 8.27 -5.48 1.65
CA LEU A 464 7.75 -4.12 1.66
C LEU A 464 7.36 -3.74 0.23
N LYS A 465 6.06 -3.61 -0.02
CA LYS A 465 5.51 -3.22 -1.32
C LYS A 465 4.90 -1.82 -1.25
N LEU A 466 5.32 -0.94 -2.16
CA LEU A 466 4.91 0.46 -2.22
C LEU A 466 4.39 0.80 -3.62
N THR A 467 3.13 1.18 -3.74
CA THR A 467 2.51 1.60 -5.01
C THR A 467 2.03 3.04 -4.86
N ALA A 468 2.62 3.96 -5.62
CA ALA A 468 2.28 5.37 -5.59
C ALA A 468 1.92 5.83 -7.00
N ASP A 469 0.93 6.72 -7.12
CA ASP A 469 0.58 7.27 -8.43
C ASP A 469 1.71 8.07 -9.05
N ARG A 470 2.48 8.78 -8.20
CA ARG A 470 3.59 9.63 -8.60
C ARG A 470 4.87 9.10 -7.99
N ASN A 471 5.27 9.56 -6.80
CA ASN A 471 6.60 9.25 -6.28
C ASN A 471 6.59 8.23 -5.14
N VAL A 472 7.61 7.37 -5.13
CA VAL A 472 8.05 6.67 -3.91
C VAL A 472 9.38 7.27 -3.49
N VAL A 473 9.41 7.98 -2.37
CA VAL A 473 10.57 8.74 -1.90
C VAL A 473 11.24 8.02 -0.73
N PHE A 474 12.49 7.61 -0.92
CA PHE A 474 13.38 7.07 0.11
C PHE A 474 14.21 8.20 0.73
N GLY A 475 13.55 9.00 1.56
CA GLY A 475 14.14 10.09 2.34
C GLY A 475 14.94 9.64 3.57
N GLY A 476 14.54 8.52 4.17
CA GLY A 476 15.26 7.76 5.19
C GLY A 476 15.85 6.48 4.60
N ALA A 477 16.92 5.96 5.19
CA ALA A 477 17.55 4.74 4.73
C ALA A 477 16.65 3.53 4.98
N VAL A 478 16.60 2.59 4.05
CA VAL A 478 15.91 1.30 4.25
C VAL A 478 16.98 0.22 4.31
N THR A 479 17.14 -0.42 5.47
CA THR A 479 18.29 -1.28 5.78
C THR A 479 17.88 -2.62 6.38
N SER A 480 18.60 -3.69 6.04
CA SER A 480 18.40 -5.02 6.63
C SER A 480 19.61 -5.92 6.38
N ASP A 481 20.12 -6.59 7.40
CA ASP A 481 21.04 -7.73 7.25
C ASP A 481 20.31 -9.05 6.99
N LYS A 482 18.97 -9.02 7.03
CA LYS A 482 18.05 -10.12 6.71
C LYS A 482 17.39 -9.92 5.36
N LYS A 483 16.71 -10.95 4.87
CA LYS A 483 15.96 -10.88 3.61
C LYS A 483 14.73 -9.97 3.75
N LEU A 484 14.82 -8.77 3.18
CA LEU A 484 13.71 -7.84 2.99
C LEU A 484 13.55 -7.63 1.49
N ASN A 485 12.48 -8.16 0.91
CA ASN A 485 12.14 -7.84 -0.47
C ASN A 485 11.52 -6.43 -0.51
N ILE A 486 11.95 -5.60 -1.44
CA ILE A 486 11.40 -4.26 -1.65
C ILE A 486 10.88 -4.19 -3.07
N THR A 487 9.58 -3.95 -3.22
CA THR A 487 8.95 -3.79 -4.53
C THR A 487 8.25 -2.46 -4.59
N THR A 488 8.63 -1.61 -5.53
CA THR A 488 7.91 -0.37 -5.78
C THR A 488 7.21 -0.39 -7.13
N LYS A 489 6.13 0.38 -7.21
CA LYS A 489 5.54 0.83 -8.46
C LYS A 489 5.32 2.33 -8.31
N ALA A 490 6.29 3.10 -8.75
CA ALA A 490 6.18 4.55 -8.83
C ALA A 490 5.72 4.94 -10.23
N GLY A 491 4.76 5.85 -10.26
CA GLY A 491 4.29 6.47 -11.47
C GLY A 491 3.07 5.82 -12.10
N SER A 492 2.25 6.67 -12.72
CA SER A 492 1.03 6.30 -13.45
C SER A 492 1.11 6.83 -14.88
N PRO A 493 0.51 6.12 -15.85
CA PRO A 493 0.30 6.69 -17.17
C PRO A 493 -0.64 7.88 -17.02
N ILE A 494 -0.19 9.09 -17.35
CA ILE A 494 -1.12 10.23 -17.45
C ILE A 494 -1.81 10.14 -18.80
N MET A 495 -3.14 10.07 -18.79
CA MET A 495 -3.96 10.35 -19.97
C MET A 495 -3.82 11.83 -20.31
N LEU A 496 -3.01 12.17 -21.32
CA LEU A 496 -2.85 13.55 -21.81
C LEU A 496 -3.69 13.73 -23.09
N GLU A 497 -4.35 14.88 -23.21
CA GLU A 497 -5.39 15.09 -24.23
C GLU A 497 -4.86 15.23 -25.67
N GLN A 498 -3.56 15.44 -25.92
CA GLN A 498 -2.91 15.32 -27.23
C GLN A 498 -1.42 15.72 -27.16
N GLY A 499 -0.55 15.04 -27.91
CA GLY A 499 0.78 15.54 -28.28
C GLY A 499 1.99 14.96 -27.53
N ASN A 500 1.79 14.29 -26.39
CA ASN A 500 2.91 13.69 -25.64
C ASN A 500 3.35 12.34 -26.25
N ARG A 501 4.50 11.83 -25.82
CA ARG A 501 4.87 10.42 -26.05
C ARG A 501 3.85 9.52 -25.34
N ASP A 502 3.12 8.72 -26.11
CA ASP A 502 2.29 7.64 -25.56
C ASP A 502 3.21 6.74 -24.71
N GLY A 503 2.95 6.65 -23.40
CA GLY A 503 3.63 5.71 -22.50
C GLY A 503 4.66 6.28 -21.51
N GLU A 504 4.98 7.58 -21.53
CA GLU A 504 5.83 8.14 -20.46
C GLU A 504 5.10 8.14 -19.10
N LEU A 505 5.74 7.53 -18.10
CA LEU A 505 5.23 7.47 -16.73
C LEU A 505 5.54 8.77 -16.01
N PHE A 506 4.52 9.31 -15.35
CA PHE A 506 4.66 10.42 -14.44
C PHE A 506 4.86 9.89 -13.02
N GLY A 507 6.04 10.11 -12.44
CA GLY A 507 6.41 9.57 -11.14
C GLY A 507 7.70 8.76 -11.18
N ALA A 508 8.42 8.74 -10.07
CA ALA A 508 9.68 8.02 -9.94
C ALA A 508 9.96 7.53 -8.52
N ASN A 509 10.86 6.57 -8.43
CA ASN A 509 11.55 6.23 -7.20
C ASN A 509 12.62 7.30 -6.93
N ILE A 510 12.49 8.04 -5.83
CA ILE A 510 13.42 9.11 -5.48
C ILE A 510 14.29 8.65 -4.32
N LEU A 511 15.59 8.47 -4.53
CA LEU A 511 16.52 7.94 -3.53
C LEU A 511 17.39 9.07 -2.97
N TRP A 512 17.06 9.50 -1.76
CA TRP A 512 17.89 10.44 -0.99
C TRP A 512 18.83 9.71 -0.04
N LYS A 513 18.48 8.49 0.37
CA LYS A 513 19.29 7.60 1.22
C LYS A 513 19.45 6.22 0.60
N ASN A 514 20.34 5.43 1.20
CA ASN A 514 20.65 4.08 0.74
C ASN A 514 19.48 3.12 0.96
N VAL A 515 19.38 2.13 0.07
CA VAL A 515 18.40 1.03 0.16
C VAL A 515 19.17 -0.29 0.10
N ASN A 516 19.44 -0.86 1.27
CA ASN A 516 20.35 -2.00 1.43
C ASN A 516 19.69 -3.16 2.19
N THR A 517 19.47 -4.29 1.54
CA THR A 517 18.87 -5.49 2.13
C THR A 517 19.57 -6.78 1.66
N LYS A 518 19.17 -7.94 2.20
CA LYS A 518 19.53 -9.27 1.63
C LYS A 518 18.42 -9.90 0.79
N GLY A 519 17.32 -9.17 0.55
CA GLY A 519 16.20 -9.62 -0.28
C GLY A 519 16.25 -9.00 -1.67
N ASP A 520 15.27 -9.32 -2.50
CA ASP A 520 15.17 -8.77 -3.86
C ASP A 520 14.69 -7.31 -3.82
N ILE A 521 15.32 -6.44 -4.60
CA ILE A 521 14.93 -5.05 -4.76
C ILE A 521 14.44 -4.87 -6.20
N ASN A 522 13.18 -4.50 -6.37
CA ASN A 522 12.57 -4.19 -7.65
C ASN A 522 11.94 -2.80 -7.59
N LEU A 523 12.65 -1.80 -8.11
CA LEU A 523 12.19 -0.42 -8.19
C LEU A 523 11.47 -0.19 -9.52
N GLY A 524 10.16 -0.41 -9.56
CA GLY A 524 9.35 -0.25 -10.76
C GLY A 524 9.08 1.23 -11.09
N GLY A 525 9.19 1.57 -12.37
CA GLY A 525 9.12 2.95 -12.87
C GLY A 525 10.52 3.60 -12.96
N ASN A 526 10.55 4.91 -13.22
CA ASN A 526 11.81 5.66 -13.29
C ASN A 526 12.47 5.77 -11.91
N THR A 527 13.77 6.09 -11.88
CA THR A 527 14.56 6.25 -10.65
C THR A 527 15.41 7.52 -10.72
N PHE A 528 15.31 8.36 -9.69
CA PHE A 528 16.17 9.52 -9.50
C PHE A 528 16.99 9.34 -8.22
N VAL A 529 18.30 9.47 -8.32
CA VAL A 529 19.25 9.27 -7.21
C VAL A 529 19.97 10.59 -6.92
N GLY A 530 19.71 11.24 -5.79
CA GLY A 530 20.40 12.52 -5.48
C GLY A 530 19.79 13.42 -4.41
N ILE A 531 20.62 14.37 -3.96
CA ILE A 531 20.44 15.45 -2.96
C ILE A 531 19.37 16.54 -3.19
N LEU A 532 18.44 16.75 -2.24
CA LEU A 532 17.73 18.02 -1.90
C LEU A 532 18.64 18.92 -1.05
N ASP A 533 19.23 20.00 -1.59
CA ASP A 533 19.67 21.22 -0.86
C ASP A 533 20.80 22.01 -1.54
N GLY A 534 21.33 21.50 -2.66
CA GLY A 534 22.44 22.12 -3.39
C GLY A 534 23.81 21.85 -2.78
N THR A 535 23.93 20.87 -1.89
CA THR A 535 25.21 20.30 -1.45
C THR A 535 25.41 18.96 -2.15
N SER A 536 26.55 18.81 -2.82
CA SER A 536 27.06 17.56 -3.33
C SER A 536 27.21 16.54 -2.19
N GLU A 537 26.25 15.63 -2.03
CA GLU A 537 26.42 14.49 -1.13
C GLU A 537 27.33 13.42 -1.72
N SER A 538 27.92 12.60 -0.84
CA SER A 538 28.66 11.37 -1.18
C SER A 538 27.81 10.41 -2.01
N GLY A 539 28.41 9.33 -2.50
CA GLY A 539 27.73 8.31 -3.29
C GLY A 539 26.46 7.72 -2.67
N ARG A 540 25.74 6.93 -3.45
CA ARG A 540 24.52 6.21 -3.03
C ARG A 540 24.69 4.73 -3.25
N GLU A 541 24.07 3.95 -2.38
CA GLU A 541 24.10 2.50 -2.50
C GLU A 541 22.69 1.92 -2.59
N ILE A 542 22.51 0.98 -3.53
CA ILE A 542 21.39 0.06 -3.58
C ILE A 542 21.97 -1.35 -3.51
N ALA A 543 21.73 -2.06 -2.40
CA ALA A 543 22.27 -3.40 -2.19
C ALA A 543 21.16 -4.42 -1.95
N GLY A 544 21.17 -5.56 -2.64
CA GLY A 544 20.12 -6.58 -2.57
C GLY A 544 20.59 -7.96 -3.04
N ASN A 545 19.70 -8.95 -3.01
CA ASN A 545 19.95 -10.26 -3.62
C ASN A 545 19.91 -10.12 -5.15
N ASN A 546 18.75 -9.77 -5.71
CA ASN A 546 18.65 -9.20 -7.05
C ASN A 546 18.32 -7.71 -6.97
N VAL A 547 18.82 -6.89 -7.90
CA VAL A 547 18.49 -5.46 -7.97
C VAL A 547 17.99 -5.10 -9.36
N THR A 548 16.74 -4.66 -9.47
CA THR A 548 16.12 -4.22 -10.72
C THR A 548 15.67 -2.77 -10.62
N LEU A 549 16.09 -1.93 -11.58
CA LEU A 549 15.57 -0.58 -11.81
C LEU A 549 14.72 -0.61 -13.09
N GLY A 550 13.42 -0.36 -12.96
CA GLY A 550 12.42 -0.69 -13.96
C GLY A 550 12.21 0.33 -15.09
N GLY A 551 12.92 1.47 -15.06
CA GLY A 551 12.76 2.56 -16.02
C GLY A 551 14.03 3.39 -16.16
N ASP A 552 13.89 4.64 -16.60
CA ASP A 552 15.02 5.56 -16.75
C ASP A 552 15.64 5.90 -15.38
N VAL A 553 16.96 6.01 -15.34
CA VAL A 553 17.75 6.29 -14.14
C VAL A 553 18.53 7.59 -14.32
N VAL A 554 18.32 8.53 -13.42
CA VAL A 554 19.14 9.76 -13.32
C VAL A 554 19.94 9.75 -12.03
N VAL A 555 21.25 9.92 -12.18
CA VAL A 555 22.22 9.92 -11.09
C VAL A 555 22.73 11.34 -10.88
N ALA A 556 22.27 12.00 -9.81
CA ALA A 556 22.61 13.36 -9.42
C ALA A 556 23.34 13.37 -8.07
N VAL A 557 24.46 12.65 -8.00
CA VAL A 557 25.36 12.60 -6.82
C VAL A 557 26.77 13.04 -7.21
N ALA A 558 27.57 13.49 -6.24
CA ALA A 558 28.91 14.02 -6.56
C ALA A 558 29.98 12.94 -6.73
N ASP A 559 29.65 11.69 -6.41
CA ASP A 559 30.56 10.56 -6.47
C ASP A 559 29.92 9.46 -7.33
N THR A 560 29.51 8.35 -6.72
CA THR A 560 29.08 7.15 -7.44
C THR A 560 27.72 6.68 -6.96
N LEU A 561 26.83 6.27 -7.87
CA LEU A 561 25.76 5.32 -7.55
C LEU A 561 26.33 3.91 -7.62
N GLU A 562 26.37 3.22 -6.48
CA GLU A 562 26.77 1.82 -6.36
C GLU A 562 25.53 0.91 -6.28
N ILE A 563 25.44 -0.03 -7.21
CA ILE A 563 24.44 -1.11 -7.21
C ILE A 563 25.17 -2.39 -6.84
N ASN A 564 24.80 -3.01 -5.73
CA ASN A 564 25.44 -4.22 -5.17
C ASN A 564 24.43 -5.37 -5.12
N ALA A 565 24.37 -6.20 -6.16
CA ALA A 565 23.54 -7.40 -6.22
C ALA A 565 24.36 -8.66 -5.87
N GLU A 566 23.85 -9.49 -4.95
CA GLU A 566 24.47 -10.81 -4.69
C GLU A 566 24.32 -11.76 -5.87
N LYS A 567 23.25 -11.59 -6.66
CA LYS A 567 22.97 -12.29 -7.91
C LYS A 567 22.91 -11.29 -9.06
N ASP A 568 21.73 -11.05 -9.64
CA ASP A 568 21.61 -10.31 -10.89
C ASP A 568 21.28 -8.83 -10.65
N ALA A 569 21.83 -7.97 -11.50
CA ALA A 569 21.52 -6.54 -11.53
C ALA A 569 20.92 -6.17 -12.89
N LYS A 570 19.80 -5.45 -12.90
CA LYS A 570 19.07 -5.08 -14.10
C LYS A 570 18.67 -3.61 -14.12
N ILE A 571 18.87 -2.95 -15.25
CA ILE A 571 18.37 -1.60 -15.54
C ILE A 571 17.60 -1.65 -16.86
N GLU A 572 16.30 -1.39 -16.81
CA GLU A 572 15.40 -1.51 -17.96
C GLU A 572 15.39 -0.25 -18.85
N GLY A 573 15.72 0.92 -18.31
CA GLY A 573 15.75 2.20 -19.04
C GLY A 573 17.14 2.75 -19.30
N SER A 574 17.20 4.02 -19.70
CA SER A 574 18.45 4.76 -19.89
C SER A 574 19.11 5.10 -18.54
N VAL A 575 20.42 5.37 -18.54
CA VAL A 575 21.15 5.83 -17.35
C VAL A 575 21.93 7.09 -17.66
N ASN A 576 21.63 8.19 -16.99
CA ASN A 576 22.24 9.49 -17.22
C ASN A 576 22.72 10.13 -15.92
N SER A 577 23.72 11.00 -16.00
CA SER A 577 23.98 11.91 -14.88
C SER A 577 22.88 12.98 -14.81
N GLY A 578 22.71 13.61 -13.65
CA GLY A 578 21.72 14.64 -13.40
C GLY A 578 22.28 15.87 -12.69
N ASN A 579 21.39 16.81 -12.41
CA ASN A 579 21.65 18.02 -11.66
C ASN A 579 20.92 18.00 -10.30
N ALA A 580 21.30 18.88 -9.39
CA ALA A 580 20.66 18.99 -8.08
C ALA A 580 19.48 19.96 -8.14
N TYR A 581 18.36 19.59 -7.49
CA TYR A 581 17.18 20.45 -7.38
C TYR A 581 16.95 20.89 -5.93
N LYS A 582 16.46 22.12 -5.75
CA LYS A 582 16.08 22.66 -4.44
C LYS A 582 14.87 23.58 -4.55
N GLY A 583 13.82 23.30 -3.78
CA GLY A 583 12.69 24.21 -3.62
C GLY A 583 13.06 25.45 -2.80
N GLY A 584 12.49 26.59 -3.17
CA GLY A 584 12.65 27.85 -2.46
C GLY A 584 11.39 28.70 -2.50
N THR A 585 11.34 29.72 -1.64
CA THR A 585 10.28 30.73 -1.67
C THR A 585 10.86 32.13 -1.75
N ILE A 586 10.20 33.00 -2.52
CA ILE A 586 10.50 34.45 -2.56
C ILE A 586 9.68 35.25 -1.55
N GLU A 587 8.87 34.58 -0.72
CA GLU A 587 8.08 35.25 0.32
C GLU A 587 9.00 36.00 1.30
N GLY A 588 8.68 37.28 1.55
CA GLY A 588 9.48 38.15 2.41
C GLY A 588 10.76 38.71 1.78
N MET A 589 11.07 38.38 0.52
CA MET A 589 12.19 38.99 -0.21
C MET A 589 11.85 40.40 -0.71
N THR A 590 12.89 41.18 -1.05
CA THR A 590 12.71 42.42 -1.80
C THR A 590 12.43 42.07 -3.26
N TYR A 591 11.22 42.37 -3.73
CA TYR A 591 10.83 42.04 -5.10
C TYR A 591 11.52 42.92 -6.14
N GLU A 592 11.95 42.28 -7.22
CA GLU A 592 12.48 42.93 -8.42
C GLU A 592 11.40 43.79 -9.09
N LYS A 593 11.84 44.88 -9.74
CA LYS A 593 10.96 45.77 -10.48
C LYS A 593 11.35 45.86 -11.95
N VAL A 594 10.42 45.56 -12.85
CA VAL A 594 10.57 45.72 -14.29
C VAL A 594 9.62 46.82 -14.74
N ASN A 595 10.14 47.86 -15.39
CA ASN A 595 9.37 49.05 -15.79
C ASN A 595 8.59 49.71 -14.63
N GLY A 596 9.16 49.70 -13.42
CA GLY A 596 8.57 50.28 -12.22
C GLY A 596 7.48 49.43 -11.54
N LYS A 597 7.12 48.26 -12.09
CA LYS A 597 6.15 47.32 -11.53
C LYS A 597 6.85 46.13 -10.89
N VAL A 598 6.26 45.57 -9.83
CA VAL A 598 6.74 44.35 -9.17
C VAL A 598 6.75 43.19 -10.16
N ASN A 599 7.80 42.37 -10.14
CA ASN A 599 7.95 41.19 -10.99
C ASN A 599 8.38 39.99 -10.13
N TYR A 600 7.43 39.10 -9.86
CA TYR A 600 7.64 37.93 -9.00
C TYR A 600 8.54 36.91 -9.68
N TRP A 601 8.35 36.69 -10.99
CA TRP A 601 9.19 35.78 -11.78
C TRP A 601 10.66 36.21 -11.81
N ALA A 602 10.94 37.49 -12.02
CA ALA A 602 12.32 38.02 -12.00
C ALA A 602 12.95 37.87 -10.61
N THR A 603 12.16 38.00 -9.55
CA THR A 603 12.61 37.75 -8.17
C THR A 603 12.96 36.28 -7.98
N ALA A 604 12.07 35.37 -8.40
CA ALA A 604 12.29 33.92 -8.35
C ALA A 604 13.53 33.50 -9.14
N ARG A 605 13.69 34.02 -10.36
CA ARG A 605 14.87 33.77 -11.21
C ARG A 605 16.16 34.20 -10.52
N LYS A 606 16.19 35.41 -9.96
CA LYS A 606 17.36 35.91 -9.23
C LYS A 606 17.66 35.08 -7.98
N ALA A 607 16.63 34.68 -7.25
CA ALA A 607 16.78 33.82 -6.07
C ALA A 607 17.29 32.42 -6.44
N ALA A 608 16.81 31.84 -7.55
CA ALA A 608 17.25 30.55 -8.06
C ALA A 608 18.72 30.59 -8.52
N ARG A 609 19.15 31.67 -9.17
CA ARG A 609 20.57 31.85 -9.53
C ARG A 609 21.52 31.85 -8.34
N ASN A 610 21.04 32.17 -7.13
CA ASN A 610 21.82 32.05 -5.90
C ASN A 610 23.21 32.75 -5.97
N GLY A 611 23.30 33.86 -6.69
CA GLY A 611 24.55 34.62 -6.88
C GLY A 611 25.43 34.20 -8.07
N THR A 612 25.03 33.18 -8.84
CA THR A 612 25.69 32.79 -10.10
C THR A 612 25.13 33.57 -11.28
N GLU A 613 25.75 33.42 -12.46
CA GLU A 613 25.24 34.00 -13.70
C GLU A 613 24.03 33.24 -14.27
N GLY A 614 23.76 32.03 -13.76
CA GLY A 614 22.77 31.10 -14.29
C GLY A 614 23.22 30.45 -15.61
N GLY A 615 24.53 30.20 -15.75
CA GLY A 615 25.14 29.63 -16.94
C GLY A 615 25.25 28.09 -16.89
N SER A 616 26.14 27.56 -17.74
CA SER A 616 26.36 26.12 -17.93
C SER A 616 27.50 25.54 -17.10
N ALA A 617 28.22 26.36 -16.31
CA ALA A 617 29.36 25.88 -15.56
C ALA A 617 28.91 24.99 -14.38
N VAL A 618 29.74 24.02 -13.99
CA VAL A 618 29.53 23.26 -12.75
C VAL A 618 29.43 24.23 -11.57
N GLY A 619 28.41 24.04 -10.74
CA GLY A 619 28.10 24.91 -9.60
C GLY A 619 27.25 26.14 -9.95
N ASP A 620 27.03 26.44 -11.24
CA ASP A 620 26.03 27.43 -11.62
C ASP A 620 24.64 26.93 -11.24
N SER A 621 23.90 27.77 -10.53
CA SER A 621 22.49 27.55 -10.21
C SER A 621 21.57 28.40 -11.08
N TYR A 622 20.35 27.95 -11.33
CA TYR A 622 19.37 28.69 -12.12
C TYR A 622 17.93 28.25 -11.86
N LEU A 623 16.98 29.02 -12.40
CA LEU A 623 15.56 28.70 -12.31
C LEU A 623 15.24 27.51 -13.22
N VAL A 624 14.65 26.45 -12.66
CA VAL A 624 14.32 25.25 -13.42
C VAL A 624 13.31 25.56 -14.53
N THR A 625 13.49 24.88 -15.67
CA THR A 625 12.44 24.72 -16.68
C THR A 625 12.24 23.23 -16.85
N ILE A 626 11.11 22.73 -16.34
CA ILE A 626 10.82 21.29 -16.41
C ILE A 626 10.47 20.96 -17.83
N THR A 627 11.09 19.92 -18.35
CA THR A 627 10.92 19.51 -19.74
C THR A 627 10.81 18.00 -19.91
N ASP A 628 10.86 17.22 -18.83
CA ASP A 628 10.48 15.81 -18.84
C ASP A 628 9.76 15.36 -17.55
N GLY A 629 9.17 14.15 -17.59
CA GLY A 629 8.40 13.60 -16.47
C GLY A 629 9.24 13.17 -15.26
N LEU A 630 10.53 12.87 -15.44
CA LEU A 630 11.44 12.48 -14.35
C LEU A 630 11.94 13.73 -13.61
N GLU A 631 12.25 14.81 -14.34
CA GLU A 631 12.50 16.14 -13.81
C GLU A 631 11.30 16.65 -13.02
N ASP A 632 10.07 16.50 -13.54
CA ASP A 632 8.87 16.89 -12.80
C ASP A 632 8.73 16.08 -11.50
N SER A 633 8.98 14.77 -11.57
CA SER A 633 8.96 13.87 -10.41
C SER A 633 9.98 14.29 -9.34
N ALA A 634 11.22 14.58 -9.75
CA ALA A 634 12.29 15.03 -8.87
C ALA A 634 11.96 16.40 -8.26
N VAL A 635 11.48 17.35 -9.07
CA VAL A 635 11.04 18.67 -8.63
C VAL A 635 9.90 18.58 -7.62
N ALA A 636 8.90 17.77 -7.90
CA ALA A 636 7.74 17.63 -7.03
C ALA A 636 8.12 17.10 -5.64
N ALA A 637 9.15 16.26 -5.56
CA ALA A 637 9.68 15.73 -4.30
C ALA A 637 10.43 16.79 -3.47
N VAL A 638 10.89 17.90 -4.07
CA VAL A 638 11.66 18.96 -3.39
C VAL A 638 10.87 20.18 -2.95
N LEU A 639 9.58 20.21 -3.25
CA LEU A 639 8.72 21.33 -2.89
C LEU A 639 8.15 21.17 -1.47
N PRO A 640 8.09 22.26 -0.68
CA PRO A 640 7.48 22.23 0.64
C PRO A 640 6.02 21.78 0.55
N SER A 641 5.67 20.78 1.36
CA SER A 641 4.39 20.07 1.33
C SER A 641 3.17 21.00 1.33
N ARG A 642 2.18 20.70 0.47
CA ARG A 642 0.77 21.15 0.55
C ARG A 642 0.53 22.67 0.68
N GLU A 643 1.52 23.52 0.43
CA GLU A 643 1.28 24.96 0.31
C GLU A 643 0.44 25.23 -0.93
N LYS A 644 -0.61 26.05 -0.80
CA LYS A 644 -1.49 26.49 -1.90
C LYS A 644 -0.80 27.53 -2.78
N LYS A 645 0.42 27.23 -3.23
CA LYS A 645 1.27 28.13 -4.00
C LYS A 645 1.82 27.36 -5.19
N ALA A 646 1.77 27.97 -6.36
CA ALA A 646 2.44 27.48 -7.55
C ALA A 646 3.91 27.90 -7.53
N TYR A 647 4.77 27.13 -8.17
CA TYR A 647 6.11 27.59 -8.48
C TYR A 647 6.20 28.06 -9.93
N THR A 648 7.07 29.02 -10.17
CA THR A 648 7.30 29.58 -11.52
C THR A 648 8.55 29.01 -12.15
N GLY A 649 8.51 28.75 -13.46
CA GLY A 649 9.60 28.18 -14.25
C GLY A 649 9.86 28.96 -15.55
N GLY A 650 9.92 28.27 -16.68
CA GLY A 650 10.27 28.80 -18.01
C GLY A 650 9.47 30.04 -18.46
N LYS A 651 9.97 30.69 -19.52
CA LYS A 651 9.45 31.97 -19.99
C LYS A 651 9.30 31.97 -21.51
N ALA A 652 8.27 32.62 -22.02
CA ALA A 652 8.13 32.76 -23.46
C ALA A 652 8.81 34.02 -24.04
N SER A 653 9.25 33.89 -25.30
CA SER A 653 10.14 34.81 -26.01
C SER A 653 9.51 36.19 -26.26
N SER A 654 8.21 36.23 -26.55
CA SER A 654 7.44 37.45 -26.80
C SER A 654 5.93 37.21 -26.66
N LYS A 655 5.11 38.21 -26.98
CA LYS A 655 3.68 38.02 -27.25
C LYS A 655 3.50 37.14 -28.50
N LEU A 656 2.30 36.59 -28.67
CA LEU A 656 1.84 35.94 -29.90
C LEU A 656 2.18 36.79 -31.15
N VAL A 657 2.83 36.17 -32.14
CA VAL A 657 3.21 36.78 -33.42
C VAL A 657 2.34 36.18 -34.52
N TYR A 658 1.70 37.04 -35.32
CA TYR A 658 0.92 36.59 -36.47
C TYR A 658 1.85 36.25 -37.63
N ASP A 659 1.75 35.02 -38.14
CA ASP A 659 2.37 34.57 -39.37
C ASP A 659 1.38 34.78 -40.53
N GLU A 660 1.62 35.84 -41.31
CA GLU A 660 0.82 36.20 -42.49
C GLU A 660 0.84 35.12 -43.59
N VAL A 661 1.88 34.28 -43.64
CA VAL A 661 2.07 33.26 -44.69
C VAL A 661 1.22 32.03 -44.41
N ASN A 662 1.17 31.61 -43.15
CA ASN A 662 0.47 30.39 -42.73
C ASN A 662 -0.92 30.68 -42.13
N GLY A 663 -1.26 31.95 -41.90
CA GLY A 663 -2.53 32.35 -41.29
C GLY A 663 -2.65 31.97 -39.81
N THR A 664 -1.53 31.59 -39.19
CA THR A 664 -1.42 31.11 -37.82
C THR A 664 -0.82 32.17 -36.91
N THR A 665 -1.11 32.11 -35.62
CA THR A 665 -0.41 32.92 -34.62
C THR A 665 0.44 32.01 -33.75
N THR A 666 1.71 32.35 -33.54
CA THR A 666 2.67 31.49 -32.83
C THR A 666 3.40 32.22 -31.71
N ARG A 667 3.91 31.45 -30.76
CA ARG A 667 4.73 31.93 -29.65
C ARG A 667 5.70 30.84 -29.21
N GLU A 668 6.94 31.22 -28.93
CA GLU A 668 7.97 30.28 -28.49
C GLU A 668 8.20 30.40 -26.98
N TRP A 669 8.36 29.27 -26.33
CA TRP A 669 8.77 29.12 -24.95
C TRP A 669 10.22 28.69 -24.91
N ARG A 670 11.03 29.42 -24.13
CA ARG A 670 12.50 29.31 -24.14
C ARG A 670 13.06 29.13 -22.74
N TRP A 671 14.14 28.36 -22.62
CA TRP A 671 14.85 28.25 -21.35
C TRP A 671 15.39 29.64 -20.97
N ALA A 672 15.11 30.06 -19.74
CA ALA A 672 15.50 31.39 -19.28
C ALA A 672 16.97 31.44 -18.90
N ASP A 673 17.48 30.36 -18.31
CA ASP A 673 18.82 30.18 -17.75
C ASP A 673 19.26 28.72 -17.96
N GLY A 674 20.47 28.37 -17.53
CA GLY A 674 21.03 27.02 -17.64
C GLY A 674 21.78 26.78 -18.96
N PRO A 675 22.28 25.56 -19.19
CA PRO A 675 22.99 25.20 -20.42
C PRO A 675 22.19 25.44 -21.70
N GLU A 676 20.87 25.38 -21.62
CA GLU A 676 19.93 25.54 -22.73
C GLU A 676 19.45 26.99 -22.89
N ALA A 677 19.99 27.95 -22.13
CA ALA A 677 19.51 29.33 -22.09
C ALA A 677 19.30 29.93 -23.50
N GLY A 678 18.08 30.37 -23.76
CA GLY A 678 17.66 30.96 -25.02
C GLY A 678 17.22 29.97 -26.09
N GLN A 679 17.39 28.66 -25.93
CA GLN A 679 16.85 27.65 -26.87
C GLN A 679 15.31 27.56 -26.73
N VAL A 680 14.62 27.03 -27.75
CA VAL A 680 13.16 26.82 -27.73
C VAL A 680 12.85 25.42 -27.24
N TYR A 681 11.96 25.28 -26.27
CA TYR A 681 11.49 23.96 -25.80
C TYR A 681 10.03 23.67 -26.16
N PHE A 682 9.22 24.70 -26.43
CA PHE A 682 7.82 24.54 -26.80
C PHE A 682 7.36 25.68 -27.71
N VAL A 683 6.64 25.34 -28.78
CA VAL A 683 6.01 26.33 -29.67
C VAL A 683 4.49 26.23 -29.55
N GLN A 684 3.85 27.29 -29.05
CA GLN A 684 2.40 27.42 -29.02
C GLN A 684 1.90 27.91 -30.39
N THR A 685 0.89 27.25 -30.95
CA THR A 685 0.22 27.68 -32.19
C THR A 685 -1.29 27.82 -32.00
N SER A 686 -1.90 28.84 -32.61
CA SER A 686 -3.35 29.07 -32.60
C SER A 686 -3.88 29.37 -34.01
N GLU A 687 -4.99 28.75 -34.38
CA GLU A 687 -5.69 29.01 -35.64
C GLU A 687 -6.65 30.22 -35.50
N MET A 688 -6.57 31.17 -36.42
CA MET A 688 -7.47 32.33 -36.44
C MET A 688 -8.76 32.00 -37.22
N ASN A 689 -9.89 31.78 -36.52
CA ASN A 689 -11.20 31.71 -37.18
C ASN A 689 -11.68 33.12 -37.58
N ARG A 690 -11.53 33.47 -38.86
CA ARG A 690 -12.06 34.72 -39.43
C ARG A 690 -13.60 34.68 -39.51
N GLY A 691 -14.31 35.11 -38.47
CA GLY A 691 -15.76 35.34 -38.61
C GLY A 691 -16.56 35.73 -37.36
N THR A 692 -16.20 35.27 -36.17
CA THR A 692 -16.98 35.53 -34.94
C THR A 692 -16.01 35.61 -33.78
N GLY A 693 -16.01 36.72 -33.02
CA GLY A 693 -14.98 37.05 -32.02
C GLY A 693 -14.47 35.88 -31.16
N TYR A 694 -13.14 35.90 -30.96
CA TYR A 694 -12.33 35.13 -30.00
C TYR A 694 -12.86 33.73 -29.62
N SER A 695 -12.47 32.70 -30.39
CA SER A 695 -12.33 31.34 -29.86
C SER A 695 -10.87 30.91 -29.99
N THR A 696 -10.07 31.14 -28.94
CA THR A 696 -8.73 30.55 -28.82
C THR A 696 -8.90 29.08 -28.44
N LYS A 697 -8.87 28.20 -29.44
CA LYS A 697 -8.52 26.80 -29.19
C LYS A 697 -7.01 26.75 -29.39
N ALA A 698 -6.23 26.50 -28.33
CA ALA A 698 -4.82 26.16 -28.48
C ALA A 698 -4.77 24.85 -29.28
N VAL A 699 -4.26 24.89 -30.52
CA VAL A 699 -4.25 23.72 -31.41
C VAL A 699 -2.80 23.28 -31.53
N SER A 700 -2.36 22.40 -30.64
CA SER A 700 -1.07 21.70 -30.67
C SER A 700 0.19 22.57 -30.57
N GLY A 701 1.18 22.07 -29.83
CA GLY A 701 2.54 22.59 -29.86
C GLY A 701 3.55 21.48 -30.07
N TYR A 702 4.63 21.80 -30.78
CA TYR A 702 5.75 20.92 -31.04
C TYR A 702 6.90 21.31 -30.09
N ALA A 703 7.66 20.33 -29.59
CA ALA A 703 8.92 20.62 -28.93
C ALA A 703 10.02 20.55 -29.99
N THR A 704 10.48 21.70 -30.46
CA THR A 704 11.40 21.77 -31.59
C THR A 704 12.78 22.16 -31.11
N THR A 705 13.84 21.56 -31.63
CA THR A 705 15.22 22.09 -31.45
C THR A 705 15.48 23.36 -32.27
N ASP A 706 14.67 23.64 -33.30
CA ASP A 706 14.92 24.74 -34.26
C ASP A 706 13.67 25.46 -34.83
N GLY A 707 12.47 25.17 -34.31
CA GLY A 707 11.20 25.73 -34.82
C GLY A 707 10.70 25.14 -36.14
N THR A 708 11.41 24.16 -36.73
CA THR A 708 11.10 23.62 -38.07
C THR A 708 10.90 22.10 -38.12
N THR A 709 11.24 21.39 -37.04
CA THR A 709 11.17 19.93 -36.93
C THR A 709 10.02 19.48 -36.04
N ASP A 710 9.14 18.61 -36.56
CA ASP A 710 7.98 18.03 -35.86
C ASP A 710 8.45 16.92 -34.89
N THR A 711 9.10 17.33 -33.79
CA THR A 711 9.43 16.44 -32.67
C THR A 711 8.42 16.67 -31.54
N LYS A 712 7.75 15.59 -31.11
CA LYS A 712 6.96 15.58 -29.89
C LYS A 712 7.91 15.58 -28.69
N GLY A 713 8.04 16.69 -27.99
CA GLY A 713 8.68 16.70 -26.68
C GLY A 713 7.64 16.77 -25.58
N TYR A 714 8.11 16.56 -24.36
CA TYR A 714 7.25 16.51 -23.21
C TYR A 714 6.69 17.90 -22.92
N THR A 715 5.37 18.00 -22.96
CA THR A 715 4.60 19.21 -22.64
C THR A 715 3.42 18.79 -21.79
N ASN A 716 3.32 19.31 -20.56
CA ASN A 716 2.29 18.91 -19.61
C ASN A 716 1.35 20.08 -19.25
N PHE A 717 0.94 20.88 -20.25
CA PHE A 717 -0.02 21.96 -20.02
C PHE A 717 -1.38 21.43 -19.56
N SER A 718 -2.03 22.20 -18.69
CA SER A 718 -3.40 21.97 -18.25
C SER A 718 -4.37 22.07 -19.44
N SER A 719 -5.53 21.41 -19.34
CA SER A 719 -6.49 21.40 -20.46
C SER A 719 -6.99 22.82 -20.71
N GLY A 720 -6.87 23.27 -21.96
CA GLY A 720 -7.17 24.63 -22.37
C GLY A 720 -5.97 25.57 -22.36
N ASP A 721 -4.89 25.24 -21.65
CA ASP A 721 -3.69 26.05 -21.50
C ASP A 721 -2.60 25.69 -22.53
N PRO A 722 -1.73 26.65 -22.89
CA PRO A 722 -1.78 28.08 -22.53
C PRO A 722 -2.94 28.84 -23.20
N ASN A 723 -3.63 29.76 -22.48
CA ASN A 723 -4.98 30.22 -22.86
C ASN A 723 -5.29 31.74 -22.91
N ASN A 724 -4.49 32.63 -22.29
CA ASN A 724 -4.91 34.03 -22.08
C ASN A 724 -3.99 35.08 -22.73
N ASP A 725 -4.25 35.33 -24.02
CA ASP A 725 -3.41 36.15 -24.90
C ASP A 725 -3.74 37.66 -24.90
N GLY A 726 -4.20 38.21 -23.77
CA GLY A 726 -4.56 39.63 -23.65
C GLY A 726 -3.39 40.62 -23.77
N ALA A 727 -3.68 41.93 -23.74
CA ALA A 727 -2.69 43.01 -23.97
C ALA A 727 -1.48 43.04 -23.01
N ASN A 728 -1.54 42.36 -21.85
CA ASN A 728 -0.44 42.22 -20.90
C ASN A 728 0.21 40.81 -20.86
N GLY A 729 -0.32 39.82 -21.60
CA GLY A 729 0.21 38.46 -21.82
C GLY A 729 0.63 37.62 -20.60
N GLN A 730 0.10 36.42 -20.44
CA GLN A 730 0.64 35.44 -19.49
C GLN A 730 1.95 34.87 -20.03
N THR A 731 3.10 35.42 -19.61
CA THR A 731 4.40 35.14 -20.24
C THR A 731 5.33 34.19 -19.50
N VAL A 732 4.88 33.70 -18.35
CA VAL A 732 5.63 32.83 -17.45
C VAL A 732 4.94 31.48 -17.38
N MET A 733 5.71 30.41 -17.27
CA MET A 733 5.20 29.08 -16.99
C MET A 733 5.13 28.90 -15.48
N SER A 734 4.04 28.36 -14.99
CA SER A 734 3.86 27.98 -13.60
C SER A 734 3.33 26.57 -13.50
N VAL A 735 3.61 25.92 -12.38
CA VAL A 735 3.08 24.58 -12.11
C VAL A 735 2.37 24.60 -10.77
N GLY A 736 1.10 24.22 -10.80
CA GLY A 736 0.17 24.42 -9.70
C GLY A 736 0.27 23.34 -8.62
N PHE A 737 0.38 23.77 -7.36
CA PHE A 737 -0.05 23.00 -6.19
C PHE A 737 -1.35 23.65 -5.62
N ASN A 738 -2.48 23.00 -5.91
CA ASN A 738 -3.85 23.26 -5.43
C ASN A 738 -4.38 24.72 -5.48
N ASN A 739 -5.21 24.99 -6.48
CA ASN A 739 -6.03 26.20 -6.57
C ASN A 739 -7.34 26.04 -5.78
N SER A 740 -7.37 26.56 -4.55
CA SER A 740 -8.63 27.02 -3.93
C SER A 740 -8.58 28.54 -3.77
N ASN A 741 -8.30 29.24 -4.87
CA ASN A 741 -8.46 30.68 -4.95
C ASN A 741 -9.98 30.98 -5.02
N PRO A 742 -10.57 31.67 -4.03
CA PRO A 742 -12.02 31.87 -3.92
C PRO A 742 -12.65 32.75 -5.03
N GLY A 743 -11.85 33.25 -5.98
CA GLY A 743 -12.28 34.22 -7.00
C GLY A 743 -12.54 33.67 -8.39
N TRP A 744 -12.23 32.40 -8.68
CA TRP A 744 -12.38 31.80 -10.01
C TRP A 744 -13.46 30.71 -9.99
N SER A 745 -14.71 31.14 -9.77
CA SER A 745 -15.87 30.26 -9.54
C SER A 745 -16.47 29.66 -10.83
N GLY A 746 -15.66 29.35 -11.84
CA GLY A 746 -16.15 28.89 -13.16
C GLY A 746 -15.74 27.47 -13.55
N TYR A 747 -14.68 26.93 -12.94
CA TYR A 747 -14.10 25.65 -13.31
C TYR A 747 -13.99 24.77 -12.07
N GLY A 748 -14.42 23.51 -12.18
CA GLY A 748 -14.60 22.56 -11.08
C GLY A 748 -13.33 22.23 -10.31
N GLU A 749 -13.47 21.43 -9.26
CA GLU A 749 -12.44 20.97 -8.31
C GLU A 749 -11.32 20.10 -8.96
N ASP A 750 -11.14 20.16 -10.28
CA ASP A 750 -10.41 19.22 -11.13
C ASP A 750 -9.00 19.68 -11.56
N TYR A 751 -8.43 20.75 -10.98
CA TYR A 751 -7.08 21.19 -11.37
C TYR A 751 -5.99 20.31 -10.76
N THR A 752 -5.46 19.49 -11.67
CA THR A 752 -4.40 18.49 -11.59
C THR A 752 -3.07 19.05 -11.08
N MET A 753 -2.59 18.54 -9.95
CA MET A 753 -1.25 18.81 -9.45
C MET A 753 -0.23 18.42 -10.54
N SER A 754 0.83 19.22 -10.69
CA SER A 754 1.96 18.96 -11.60
C SER A 754 1.72 19.19 -13.11
N ARG A 755 0.63 19.89 -13.49
CA ARG A 755 0.46 20.42 -14.86
C ARG A 755 0.90 21.87 -14.98
N TRP A 756 1.35 22.26 -16.16
CA TRP A 756 1.76 23.62 -16.48
C TRP A 756 0.55 24.51 -16.73
N ASP A 757 0.66 25.78 -16.34
CA ASP A 757 -0.31 26.85 -16.52
C ASP A 757 0.46 28.14 -16.87
N ASP A 758 -0.03 28.93 -17.82
CA ASP A 758 0.57 30.21 -18.17
C ASP A 758 0.16 31.33 -17.21
N ALA A 759 1.13 32.12 -16.75
CA ALA A 759 0.98 33.11 -15.69
C ALA A 759 1.54 34.48 -16.07
N TYR A 760 1.06 35.56 -15.43
CA TYR A 760 1.66 36.89 -15.55
C TYR A 760 2.91 37.02 -14.68
N GLU A 761 3.84 37.86 -15.12
CA GLU A 761 5.06 38.16 -14.37
C GLU A 761 4.80 38.87 -13.03
N ASP A 762 3.64 39.53 -12.88
CA ASP A 762 3.21 40.29 -11.71
C ASP A 762 2.07 39.62 -10.90
N MET A 763 1.82 38.31 -11.10
CA MET A 763 0.77 37.55 -10.41
C MET A 763 1.02 37.33 -8.90
N GLY A 764 0.79 38.34 -8.06
CA GLY A 764 0.42 38.25 -6.64
C GLY A 764 1.09 37.19 -5.72
N SER A 765 0.42 36.84 -4.60
CA SER A 765 0.96 35.96 -3.55
C SER A 765 0.78 34.46 -3.80
N SER A 766 0.15 34.06 -4.91
CA SER A 766 -0.10 32.65 -5.25
C SER A 766 1.06 31.96 -5.94
N TYR A 767 2.08 32.72 -6.39
CA TYR A 767 3.21 32.25 -7.19
C TYR A 767 4.54 32.62 -6.53
N LEU A 768 4.71 32.22 -5.27
CA LEU A 768 5.88 32.60 -4.44
C LEU A 768 6.89 31.46 -4.30
N LEU A 769 6.69 30.32 -4.95
CA LEU A 769 7.64 29.21 -4.94
C LEU A 769 8.49 29.23 -6.21
N TYR A 770 9.69 28.68 -6.11
CA TYR A 770 10.58 28.45 -7.25
C TYR A 770 11.39 27.19 -7.00
N ILE A 771 11.93 26.57 -8.04
CA ILE A 771 12.97 25.55 -7.90
C ILE A 771 14.24 26.06 -8.52
N ARG A 772 15.31 25.85 -7.76
CA ARG A 772 16.68 26.03 -8.19
C ARG A 772 17.22 24.70 -8.68
N GLU A 773 17.67 24.68 -9.92
CA GLU A 773 18.55 23.64 -10.44
C GLU A 773 20.00 24.08 -10.26
N THR A 774 20.92 23.15 -10.03
CA THR A 774 22.36 23.42 -9.92
C THR A 774 23.14 22.39 -10.71
N ASN A 775 23.97 22.87 -11.64
CA ASN A 775 24.84 22.04 -12.45
C ASN A 775 25.80 21.26 -11.56
N LEU A 776 25.72 19.93 -11.60
CA LEU A 776 26.68 19.05 -10.94
C LEU A 776 27.75 18.57 -11.93
N GLU A 777 28.92 18.21 -11.39
CA GLU A 777 29.87 17.35 -12.10
C GLU A 777 29.15 16.05 -12.53
N GLU A 778 29.68 15.42 -13.57
CA GLU A 778 29.14 14.15 -14.06
C GLU A 778 29.30 13.08 -12.97
N SER A 779 28.20 12.41 -12.62
CA SER A 779 28.18 11.35 -11.62
C SER A 779 28.77 10.07 -12.18
N SER A 780 29.25 9.18 -11.30
CA SER A 780 29.70 7.85 -11.70
C SER A 780 28.64 6.78 -11.42
N LEU A 781 28.70 5.67 -12.15
CA LEU A 781 27.91 4.47 -11.93
C LEU A 781 28.83 3.28 -11.68
N ARG A 782 28.55 2.52 -10.62
CA ARG A 782 29.20 1.23 -10.37
C ARG A 782 28.14 0.16 -10.14
N VAL A 783 28.18 -0.91 -10.92
CA VAL A 783 27.29 -2.07 -10.74
C VAL A 783 28.15 -3.29 -10.44
N ASN A 784 27.93 -3.88 -9.28
CA ASN A 784 28.53 -5.14 -8.84
C ASN A 784 27.42 -6.19 -8.75
N ALA A 785 27.56 -7.29 -9.48
CA ALA A 785 26.61 -8.39 -9.49
C ALA A 785 27.37 -9.71 -9.37
N GLY A 786 26.95 -10.61 -8.47
CA GLY A 786 27.49 -11.97 -8.42
C GLY A 786 27.08 -12.82 -9.62
N GLY A 787 25.95 -12.47 -10.26
CA GLY A 787 25.40 -13.07 -11.47
C GLY A 787 25.52 -12.14 -12.68
N ASP A 788 24.45 -12.05 -13.48
CA ASP A 788 24.41 -11.26 -14.71
C ASP A 788 24.14 -9.77 -14.44
N ILE A 789 24.71 -8.90 -15.29
CA ILE A 789 24.34 -7.49 -15.38
C ILE A 789 23.61 -7.25 -16.71
N GLU A 790 22.39 -6.71 -16.65
CA GLU A 790 21.61 -6.34 -17.83
C GLU A 790 21.26 -4.84 -17.83
N VAL A 791 21.61 -4.13 -18.90
CA VAL A 791 21.23 -2.73 -19.12
C VAL A 791 20.59 -2.59 -20.49
N LYS A 792 19.31 -2.26 -20.54
CA LYS A 792 18.57 -2.22 -21.82
C LYS A 792 18.64 -0.86 -22.52
N GLY A 793 18.64 0.24 -21.78
CA GLY A 793 18.67 1.59 -22.35
C GLY A 793 20.08 2.17 -22.54
N PRO A 794 20.18 3.31 -23.23
CA PRO A 794 21.45 4.00 -23.45
C PRO A 794 22.05 4.52 -22.14
N ILE A 795 23.38 4.65 -22.10
CA ILE A 795 24.12 5.17 -20.95
C ILE A 795 24.82 6.48 -21.33
N GLY A 796 24.41 7.58 -20.72
CA GLY A 796 25.04 8.90 -20.86
C GLY A 796 24.66 9.67 -22.12
N ASP A 797 23.53 9.35 -22.74
CA ASP A 797 23.07 9.94 -24.00
C ASP A 797 22.51 11.36 -23.84
N LYS A 798 21.95 11.68 -22.67
CA LYS A 798 21.43 13.02 -22.32
C LYS A 798 22.48 13.87 -21.58
N LYS A 799 23.12 13.30 -20.55
CA LYS A 799 24.23 13.91 -19.80
C LYS A 799 25.20 12.80 -19.42
N ASN A 800 26.48 12.94 -19.78
CA ASN A 800 27.44 11.86 -19.56
C ASN A 800 27.62 11.56 -18.08
N LEU A 801 28.03 10.33 -17.81
CA LEU A 801 28.56 9.90 -16.52
C LEU A 801 30.09 10.08 -16.55
N ALA A 802 30.70 10.34 -15.39
CA ALA A 802 32.15 10.48 -15.30
C ALA A 802 32.86 9.13 -15.52
N GLU A 803 32.38 8.08 -14.85
CA GLU A 803 32.87 6.71 -14.98
C GLU A 803 31.71 5.72 -14.90
N VAL A 804 31.78 4.66 -15.70
CA VAL A 804 30.86 3.52 -15.61
C VAL A 804 31.67 2.25 -15.37
N THR A 805 31.50 1.65 -14.20
CA THR A 805 32.13 0.37 -13.83
C THR A 805 31.06 -0.71 -13.74
N LEU A 806 31.20 -1.77 -14.54
CA LEU A 806 30.32 -2.94 -14.46
C LEU A 806 31.15 -4.17 -14.10
N ASN A 807 30.80 -4.84 -13.01
CA ASN A 807 31.49 -5.98 -12.42
C ASN A 807 30.50 -7.14 -12.24
N ALA A 808 30.39 -8.00 -13.26
CA ALA A 808 29.56 -9.19 -13.23
C ALA A 808 30.38 -10.44 -12.87
N GLY A 809 29.86 -11.30 -12.00
CA GLY A 809 30.36 -12.65 -11.80
C GLY A 809 29.85 -13.64 -12.86
N GLY A 810 28.73 -13.31 -13.52
CA GLY A 810 28.17 -13.97 -14.69
C GLY A 810 28.53 -13.26 -16.00
N GLY A 811 27.54 -12.89 -16.80
CA GLY A 811 27.69 -12.18 -18.07
C GLY A 811 27.10 -10.77 -18.08
N TYR A 812 27.27 -10.08 -19.21
CA TYR A 812 26.71 -8.76 -19.46
C TYR A 812 25.70 -8.84 -20.62
N ARG A 813 24.55 -8.17 -20.48
CA ARG A 813 23.59 -7.96 -21.56
C ARG A 813 23.36 -6.47 -21.74
N TYR A 814 23.62 -5.95 -22.94
CA TYR A 814 23.36 -4.56 -23.29
C TYR A 814 22.47 -4.50 -24.53
N ASN A 815 21.38 -3.74 -24.47
CA ASN A 815 20.40 -3.57 -25.55
C ASN A 815 19.94 -4.90 -26.20
N PRO A 816 19.17 -5.75 -25.49
CA PRO A 816 18.86 -7.12 -25.93
C PRO A 816 17.97 -7.23 -27.18
N ASP A 817 17.42 -6.12 -27.68
CA ASP A 817 16.68 -6.06 -28.95
C ASP A 817 17.62 -5.85 -30.16
N ASP A 818 18.89 -5.49 -29.93
CA ASP A 818 19.99 -5.62 -30.88
C ASP A 818 20.65 -6.99 -30.67
N ALA A 819 20.90 -7.74 -31.75
CA ALA A 819 21.36 -9.14 -31.72
C ALA A 819 22.77 -9.39 -31.10
N ALA A 820 23.35 -8.45 -30.37
CA ALA A 820 24.68 -8.51 -29.79
C ALA A 820 24.65 -8.90 -28.31
N VAL A 821 24.57 -10.21 -28.02
CA VAL A 821 24.95 -10.69 -26.69
C VAL A 821 26.47 -10.59 -26.58
N ILE A 822 26.99 -9.63 -25.81
CA ILE A 822 28.42 -9.58 -25.47
C ILE A 822 28.66 -10.60 -24.35
N ARG A 823 28.89 -11.86 -24.70
CA ARG A 823 29.44 -12.85 -23.76
C ARG A 823 30.93 -12.56 -23.62
N LEU A 824 31.37 -12.22 -22.41
CA LEU A 824 32.78 -11.99 -22.09
C LEU A 824 33.45 -13.31 -21.71
N ASP A 825 33.64 -14.18 -22.70
CA ASP A 825 34.50 -15.37 -22.59
C ASP A 825 35.81 -15.26 -23.38
N GLU A 826 36.04 -14.18 -24.13
CA GLU A 826 37.33 -13.95 -24.81
C GLU A 826 37.91 -12.55 -24.58
N ILE A 827 39.03 -12.50 -23.85
CA ILE A 827 39.85 -11.30 -23.68
C ILE A 827 40.55 -10.98 -25.01
N GLN A 828 40.14 -9.91 -25.69
CA GLN A 828 41.08 -8.99 -26.35
C GLN A 828 40.65 -7.53 -26.13
N THR A 829 41.40 -6.87 -25.26
CA THR A 829 41.25 -5.48 -24.76
C THR A 829 41.41 -4.38 -25.82
N LYS A 830 41.26 -4.67 -27.12
CA LYS A 830 41.34 -3.67 -28.20
C LYS A 830 40.10 -3.60 -29.08
N ASP A 831 39.43 -4.73 -29.34
CA ASP A 831 38.16 -4.73 -30.10
C ASP A 831 36.95 -4.40 -29.21
N LEU A 832 37.06 -4.59 -27.90
CA LEU A 832 36.08 -4.16 -26.90
C LEU A 832 35.86 -2.64 -26.87
N MET A 833 36.86 -1.83 -27.24
CA MET A 833 36.70 -0.37 -27.36
C MET A 833 36.01 0.06 -28.65
N ALA A 834 35.97 -0.82 -29.67
CA ALA A 834 35.23 -0.55 -30.90
C ALA A 834 33.75 -0.90 -30.75
N ALA A 835 33.38 -1.97 -30.04
CA ALA A 835 31.99 -2.24 -29.64
C ALA A 835 31.48 -1.26 -28.56
N ALA A 836 32.38 -0.65 -27.76
CA ALA A 836 32.02 0.44 -26.87
C ALA A 836 31.59 1.73 -27.60
N SER A 837 31.89 1.86 -28.90
CA SER A 837 31.49 3.04 -29.70
C SER A 837 29.99 3.10 -30.04
N THR A 838 29.21 2.06 -29.72
CA THR A 838 27.74 2.06 -29.78
C THR A 838 27.07 2.36 -28.44
N LEU A 839 27.83 2.53 -27.34
CA LEU A 839 27.33 3.19 -26.14
C LEU A 839 27.29 4.71 -26.42
N GLN A 840 26.11 5.29 -26.46
CA GLN A 840 25.92 6.72 -26.73
C GLN A 840 26.33 7.54 -25.49
N GLY A 841 27.62 7.90 -25.36
CA GLY A 841 28.12 8.76 -24.27
C GLY A 841 29.65 8.90 -24.27
N SER A 842 30.20 9.96 -23.66
CA SER A 842 31.66 10.22 -23.60
C SER A 842 32.37 9.69 -22.33
N ALA A 843 31.63 8.94 -21.49
CA ALA A 843 32.14 8.34 -20.26
C ALA A 843 33.21 7.26 -20.52
N GLY A 844 34.19 7.14 -19.62
CA GLY A 844 35.07 5.97 -19.58
C GLY A 844 34.31 4.75 -19.06
N VAL A 845 34.00 3.79 -19.94
CA VAL A 845 33.36 2.52 -19.54
C VAL A 845 34.42 1.47 -19.27
N ARG A 846 34.37 0.88 -18.06
CA ARG A 846 35.27 -0.19 -17.63
C ARG A 846 34.46 -1.42 -17.26
N PHE A 847 34.67 -2.50 -18.02
CA PHE A 847 34.26 -3.84 -17.62
C PHE A 847 35.38 -4.45 -16.77
N VAL A 848 35.07 -4.88 -15.55
CA VAL A 848 36.03 -5.62 -14.72
C VAL A 848 35.50 -7.03 -14.53
N ASP A 849 36.24 -7.98 -15.09
CA ASP A 849 36.07 -9.39 -14.76
C ASP A 849 36.58 -9.59 -13.32
N SER A 850 35.68 -9.87 -12.38
CA SER A 850 36.08 -10.24 -11.03
C SER A 850 36.66 -11.65 -11.09
N ALA A 851 37.98 -11.76 -10.92
CA ALA A 851 38.73 -13.01 -10.99
C ALA A 851 37.97 -14.19 -10.37
N ARG A 852 37.61 -15.16 -11.23
CA ARG A 852 36.94 -16.42 -10.87
C ARG A 852 37.56 -17.02 -9.61
N ALA A 853 36.73 -17.18 -8.57
CA ALA A 853 37.07 -18.00 -7.44
C ALA A 853 36.91 -19.49 -7.81
N GLY A 854 38.03 -20.12 -8.17
CA GLY A 854 38.26 -21.56 -8.05
C GLY A 854 37.53 -22.45 -9.05
N ASP A 855 38.32 -23.08 -9.93
CA ASP A 855 37.93 -24.18 -10.79
C ASP A 855 37.20 -25.31 -10.02
N VAL A 856 35.92 -25.53 -10.33
CA VAL A 856 35.31 -26.87 -10.38
C VAL A 856 34.29 -26.90 -11.52
N GLU A 857 34.57 -27.74 -12.52
CA GLU A 857 33.64 -28.12 -13.59
C GLU A 857 32.26 -28.55 -13.06
N LYS A 858 31.18 -28.06 -13.69
CA LYS A 858 30.09 -28.87 -14.28
C LYS A 858 28.98 -28.03 -14.94
N VAL A 859 29.00 -28.07 -16.29
CA VAL A 859 27.91 -28.21 -17.28
C VAL A 859 26.57 -27.48 -17.10
N ALA A 860 26.29 -26.57 -18.06
CA ALA A 860 25.05 -26.57 -18.87
C ALA A 860 25.28 -25.77 -20.18
N GLY A 861 25.14 -26.41 -21.36
CA GLY A 861 24.67 -25.71 -22.56
C GLY A 861 25.54 -25.58 -23.83
N LEU A 862 26.64 -26.33 -24.01
CA LEU A 862 27.34 -26.40 -25.30
C LEU A 862 27.51 -27.86 -25.72
N MET A 863 26.86 -28.26 -26.82
CA MET A 863 27.14 -29.54 -27.49
C MET A 863 27.87 -29.24 -28.79
N ASP A 864 29.18 -29.43 -28.78
CA ASP A 864 30.02 -29.41 -29.98
C ASP A 864 30.35 -30.86 -30.37
N GLY A 865 30.19 -31.22 -31.63
CA GLY A 865 30.53 -32.56 -32.11
C GLY A 865 30.59 -32.69 -33.63
N GLN A 866 31.06 -33.86 -34.09
CA GLN A 866 31.22 -34.15 -35.51
C GLN A 866 30.44 -35.42 -35.90
N MET A 867 29.72 -35.37 -37.03
CA MET A 867 28.90 -36.49 -37.50
C MET A 867 28.98 -36.68 -39.02
N PRO A 868 28.98 -37.90 -39.57
CA PRO A 868 28.89 -38.14 -41.01
C PRO A 868 27.61 -37.57 -41.64
N LEU A 869 27.74 -36.85 -42.76
CA LEU A 869 26.64 -36.38 -43.58
C LEU A 869 26.59 -37.13 -44.92
N TYR A 870 25.40 -37.59 -45.28
CA TYR A 870 25.12 -38.28 -46.53
C TYR A 870 23.99 -37.62 -47.30
N LYS A 871 24.16 -37.56 -48.62
CA LYS A 871 23.09 -37.25 -49.57
C LYS A 871 22.52 -38.54 -50.14
N VAL A 872 21.20 -38.67 -50.16
CA VAL A 872 20.50 -39.85 -50.71
C VAL A 872 19.73 -39.44 -51.97
N THR A 873 19.98 -40.12 -53.09
CA THR A 873 19.28 -39.90 -54.36
C THR A 873 18.85 -41.25 -54.95
N GLY A 874 17.54 -41.52 -54.92
CA GLY A 874 17.00 -42.84 -55.22
C GLY A 874 17.55 -43.89 -54.24
N ASN A 875 18.04 -45.03 -54.74
CA ASN A 875 18.64 -46.07 -53.90
C ASN A 875 20.16 -45.88 -53.68
N ARG A 876 20.72 -44.70 -53.97
CA ARG A 876 22.15 -44.41 -53.81
C ARG A 876 22.37 -43.40 -52.70
N MET A 877 23.28 -43.74 -51.79
CA MET A 877 23.77 -42.89 -50.72
C MET A 877 25.18 -42.42 -51.07
N ILE A 878 25.40 -41.11 -51.04
CA ILE A 878 26.62 -40.44 -51.45
C ILE A 878 27.17 -39.68 -50.23
N PRO A 879 28.39 -39.95 -49.76
CA PRO A 879 28.98 -39.20 -48.66
C PRO A 879 29.28 -37.76 -49.08
N GLU A 880 28.84 -36.78 -48.29
CA GLU A 880 29.08 -35.34 -48.56
C GLU A 880 30.21 -34.78 -47.66
N GLY A 881 30.43 -35.37 -46.48
CA GLY A 881 31.54 -34.97 -45.60
C GLY A 881 31.28 -35.24 -44.12
N LEU A 882 32.11 -34.66 -43.26
CA LEU A 882 31.86 -34.59 -41.81
C LEU A 882 31.20 -33.26 -41.46
N LEU A 883 30.14 -33.37 -40.68
CA LEU A 883 29.30 -32.28 -40.20
C LEU A 883 29.82 -31.81 -38.84
N GLU A 884 30.39 -30.61 -38.79
CA GLU A 884 30.72 -29.93 -37.53
C GLU A 884 29.47 -29.23 -37.02
N ILE A 885 29.03 -29.61 -35.82
CA ILE A 885 27.78 -29.14 -35.21
C ILE A 885 28.16 -28.42 -33.92
N SER A 886 27.62 -27.21 -33.77
CA SER A 886 27.64 -26.46 -32.51
C SER A 886 26.21 -26.04 -32.18
N ALA A 887 25.72 -26.43 -31.01
CA ALA A 887 24.35 -26.17 -30.59
C ALA A 887 24.29 -25.25 -29.38
N THR A 888 23.43 -24.24 -29.47
CA THR A 888 22.99 -23.36 -28.36
C THR A 888 21.50 -23.63 -28.07
N PRO A 889 20.94 -23.14 -26.95
CA PRO A 889 19.52 -23.34 -26.65
C PRO A 889 18.55 -22.86 -27.72
N ASP A 890 18.95 -21.87 -28.54
CA ASP A 890 18.07 -21.19 -29.50
C ASP A 890 18.47 -21.39 -30.98
N ALA A 891 19.61 -22.04 -31.26
CA ALA A 891 20.09 -22.28 -32.63
C ALA A 891 21.10 -23.43 -32.71
N VAL A 892 21.06 -24.18 -33.81
CA VAL A 892 22.10 -25.16 -34.17
C VAL A 892 22.85 -24.64 -35.40
N ASN A 893 24.15 -24.43 -35.26
CA ASN A 893 25.03 -24.06 -36.36
C ASN A 893 25.77 -25.28 -36.88
N VAL A 894 25.83 -25.38 -38.20
CA VAL A 894 26.37 -26.56 -38.88
C VAL A 894 27.34 -26.13 -39.97
N LYS A 895 28.42 -26.90 -40.15
CA LYS A 895 29.37 -26.73 -41.25
C LYS A 895 29.77 -28.07 -41.83
N VAL A 896 29.75 -28.20 -43.16
CA VAL A 896 30.20 -29.41 -43.85
C VAL A 896 31.67 -29.29 -44.23
N ASN A 897 32.48 -30.26 -43.80
CA ASN A 897 33.86 -30.41 -44.22
C ASN A 897 33.96 -31.58 -45.23
N PRO A 898 34.14 -31.31 -46.54
CA PRO A 898 34.21 -32.35 -47.56
C PRO A 898 35.52 -33.14 -47.42
N ALA A 899 35.45 -34.37 -46.91
CA ALA A 899 36.63 -35.22 -46.72
C ALA A 899 37.01 -35.93 -48.03
N ALA A 900 38.24 -35.69 -48.53
CA ALA A 900 38.77 -36.37 -49.70
C ALA A 900 39.08 -37.87 -49.46
N ASP A 901 39.20 -38.31 -48.19
CA ASP A 901 39.40 -39.71 -47.81
C ASP A 901 38.74 -40.02 -46.44
N GLY A 902 37.73 -40.90 -46.39
CA GLY A 902 37.35 -41.64 -45.17
C GLY A 902 36.09 -41.24 -44.38
N VAL A 903 34.93 -41.03 -45.01
CA VAL A 903 33.63 -40.96 -44.28
C VAL A 903 33.24 -42.37 -43.78
N PRO A 904 33.04 -42.59 -42.46
CA PRO A 904 32.71 -43.92 -41.89
C PRO A 904 31.38 -44.46 -42.42
N ALA A 905 31.32 -45.70 -42.90
CA ALA A 905 30.09 -46.27 -43.48
C ALA A 905 28.89 -46.25 -42.51
N VAL A 906 27.69 -45.91 -43.00
CA VAL A 906 26.45 -45.87 -42.18
C VAL A 906 26.23 -47.22 -41.48
N PRO A 907 26.14 -47.23 -40.13
CA PRO A 907 25.87 -48.44 -39.36
C PRO A 907 24.50 -49.05 -39.72
N ARG A 908 24.41 -50.38 -39.80
CA ARG A 908 23.19 -51.10 -40.26
C ARG A 908 22.25 -51.54 -39.14
N THR A 909 22.59 -51.29 -37.88
CA THR A 909 21.81 -51.75 -36.72
C THR A 909 20.80 -50.70 -36.30
N ARG A 910 19.56 -50.88 -36.75
CA ARG A 910 18.39 -50.11 -36.29
C ARG A 910 17.87 -50.70 -34.98
N ASP A 911 17.80 -49.90 -33.92
CA ASP A 911 17.03 -50.27 -32.74
C ASP A 911 15.60 -49.76 -32.89
N ALA A 912 14.71 -50.61 -33.42
CA ALA A 912 13.38 -50.24 -33.89
C ALA A 912 12.46 -49.63 -32.81
N ASN A 913 12.85 -49.68 -31.53
CA ASN A 913 12.12 -49.09 -30.42
C ASN A 913 12.38 -47.59 -30.22
N GLN A 914 13.34 -46.99 -30.92
CA GLN A 914 13.67 -45.56 -30.81
C GLN A 914 13.22 -44.72 -32.02
N TYR A 915 12.36 -45.28 -32.89
CA TYR A 915 11.86 -44.57 -34.07
C TYR A 915 11.07 -43.31 -33.69
N ARG A 916 11.41 -42.17 -34.32
CA ARG A 916 10.66 -40.91 -34.24
C ARG A 916 10.44 -40.36 -35.64
N GLU A 917 9.26 -39.84 -35.91
CA GLU A 917 8.94 -39.15 -37.17
C GLU A 917 8.24 -37.83 -36.85
N TYR A 918 8.68 -36.76 -37.48
CA TYR A 918 8.21 -35.40 -37.22
C TYR A 918 8.20 -34.59 -38.51
N GLN A 919 7.05 -34.01 -38.88
CA GLN A 919 6.94 -33.17 -40.07
C GLN A 919 6.89 -31.70 -39.66
N LYS A 920 7.79 -30.88 -40.22
CA LYS A 920 7.98 -29.48 -39.84
C LYS A 920 8.29 -28.62 -41.05
N MET A 921 7.71 -27.43 -41.08
CA MET A 921 8.13 -26.37 -41.99
C MET A 921 9.45 -25.79 -41.50
N LEU A 922 10.52 -25.98 -42.27
CA LEU A 922 11.83 -25.42 -41.97
C LEU A 922 12.00 -24.13 -42.76
N ASP A 923 12.30 -23.04 -42.06
CA ASP A 923 12.64 -21.77 -42.68
C ASP A 923 14.14 -21.71 -42.92
N THR A 924 14.54 -21.47 -44.17
CA THR A 924 15.94 -21.49 -44.60
C THR A 924 16.22 -20.32 -45.53
N VAL A 925 17.49 -20.00 -45.72
CA VAL A 925 17.91 -18.92 -46.63
C VAL A 925 17.42 -19.12 -48.07
N ASP A 926 17.17 -20.37 -48.49
CA ASP A 926 16.69 -20.73 -49.83
C ASP A 926 15.15 -20.80 -49.96
N GLY A 927 14.45 -20.57 -48.84
CA GLY A 927 13.00 -20.52 -48.71
C GLY A 927 12.46 -21.50 -47.64
N ALA A 928 11.26 -21.21 -47.13
CA ALA A 928 10.57 -22.08 -46.19
C ALA A 928 9.84 -23.24 -46.90
N ALA A 929 10.02 -24.47 -46.45
CA ALA A 929 9.34 -25.65 -46.99
C ALA A 929 9.13 -26.75 -45.94
N ASP A 930 8.16 -27.63 -46.18
CA ASP A 930 7.86 -28.75 -45.29
C ASP A 930 8.81 -29.94 -45.51
N PHE A 931 9.39 -30.40 -44.40
CA PHE A 931 10.25 -31.58 -44.35
C PHE A 931 9.72 -32.59 -43.35
N LYS A 932 9.87 -33.87 -43.68
CA LYS A 932 9.65 -34.99 -42.77
C LYS A 932 11.01 -35.44 -42.22
N LEU A 933 11.15 -35.35 -40.91
CA LEU A 933 12.34 -35.68 -40.14
C LEU A 933 12.11 -37.03 -39.47
N THR A 934 12.97 -38.01 -39.73
CA THR A 934 12.85 -39.33 -39.12
C THR A 934 14.14 -39.73 -38.44
N TYR A 935 14.04 -40.23 -37.22
CA TYR A 935 15.15 -40.87 -36.53
C TYR A 935 14.83 -42.36 -36.36
N ASP A 936 15.71 -43.25 -36.78
CA ASP A 936 15.47 -44.70 -36.79
C ASP A 936 16.20 -45.49 -35.70
N GLY A 937 16.70 -44.78 -34.68
CA GLY A 937 17.51 -45.34 -33.58
C GLY A 937 19.02 -45.32 -33.85
N ALA A 938 19.45 -44.84 -35.01
CA ALA A 938 20.88 -44.63 -35.31
C ALA A 938 21.10 -43.44 -36.26
N SER A 939 20.27 -43.30 -37.29
CA SER A 939 20.40 -42.25 -38.30
C SER A 939 19.25 -41.25 -38.25
N PHE A 940 19.57 -39.98 -38.46
CA PHE A 940 18.60 -38.89 -38.58
C PHE A 940 18.44 -38.51 -40.05
N GLU A 941 17.26 -38.75 -40.60
CA GLU A 941 16.96 -38.62 -42.01
C GLU A 941 15.99 -37.48 -42.28
N ILE A 942 16.26 -36.70 -43.32
CA ILE A 942 15.52 -35.49 -43.69
C ILE A 942 14.93 -35.69 -45.10
N TYR A 943 13.61 -35.67 -45.21
CA TYR A 943 12.86 -35.90 -46.45
C TYR A 943 12.06 -34.67 -46.86
N PRO A 944 12.14 -34.20 -48.12
CA PRO A 944 11.23 -33.19 -48.62
C PRO A 944 9.83 -33.78 -48.74
N VAL A 945 8.82 -33.09 -48.23
CA VAL A 945 7.43 -33.59 -48.26
C VAL A 945 6.80 -33.44 -49.64
N ASP A 946 7.15 -32.37 -50.35
CA ASP A 946 6.55 -32.01 -51.64
C ASP A 946 7.56 -31.39 -52.62
N GLY A 947 7.07 -30.91 -53.76
CA GLY A 947 7.91 -30.29 -54.79
C GLY A 947 8.61 -28.99 -54.35
N ASN A 948 8.10 -28.30 -53.33
CA ASN A 948 8.74 -27.09 -52.79
C ASN A 948 9.92 -27.48 -51.90
N GLY A 949 9.77 -28.50 -51.03
CA GLY A 949 10.88 -29.06 -50.26
C GLY A 949 12.00 -29.58 -51.16
N GLN A 950 11.65 -30.25 -52.27
CA GLN A 950 12.63 -30.68 -53.27
C GLN A 950 13.34 -29.50 -53.93
N ALA A 951 12.63 -28.42 -54.25
CA ALA A 951 13.22 -27.22 -54.83
C ALA A 951 14.19 -26.51 -53.86
N VAL A 952 13.88 -26.47 -52.56
CA VAL A 952 14.78 -25.93 -51.52
C VAL A 952 16.06 -26.77 -51.43
N LEU A 953 15.95 -28.10 -51.38
CA LEU A 953 17.13 -28.98 -51.38
C LEU A 953 17.97 -28.88 -52.67
N GLN A 954 17.34 -28.70 -53.82
CA GLN A 954 18.07 -28.56 -55.09
C GLN A 954 18.86 -27.25 -55.16
N LYS A 955 18.37 -26.17 -54.55
CA LYS A 955 19.10 -24.90 -54.45
C LYS A 955 20.30 -25.01 -53.50
N GLY A 956 20.09 -25.63 -52.33
CA GLY A 956 21.11 -25.82 -51.30
C GLY A 956 22.14 -26.93 -51.58
N ASP A 957 21.92 -27.78 -52.60
CA ASP A 957 22.76 -28.95 -52.89
C ASP A 957 24.25 -28.61 -53.09
N SER A 958 24.53 -27.48 -53.75
CA SER A 958 25.91 -27.03 -53.98
C SER A 958 26.67 -26.65 -52.71
N ALA A 959 25.95 -26.35 -51.62
CA ALA A 959 26.46 -26.07 -50.29
C ALA A 959 26.29 -27.26 -49.32
N GLY A 960 25.92 -28.44 -49.82
CA GLY A 960 25.68 -29.63 -48.99
C GLY A 960 24.43 -29.54 -48.11
N ASN A 961 23.48 -28.66 -48.43
CA ASN A 961 22.24 -28.45 -47.67
C ASN A 961 22.45 -28.12 -46.17
N VAL A 962 23.48 -27.34 -45.86
CA VAL A 962 23.87 -26.96 -44.48
C VAL A 962 22.72 -26.29 -43.73
N ASP A 963 22.02 -25.32 -44.33
CA ASP A 963 20.97 -24.56 -43.64
C ASP A 963 19.73 -25.40 -43.33
N VAL A 964 19.34 -26.28 -44.28
CA VAL A 964 18.25 -27.24 -44.05
C VAL A 964 18.65 -28.23 -42.94
N THR A 965 19.90 -28.68 -42.94
CA THR A 965 20.42 -29.61 -41.94
C THR A 965 20.48 -28.97 -40.55
N ALA A 966 20.92 -27.72 -40.46
CA ALA A 966 20.94 -26.92 -39.24
C ALA A 966 19.54 -26.73 -38.65
N ALA A 967 18.58 -26.27 -39.46
CA ALA A 967 17.20 -26.10 -39.03
C ALA A 967 16.55 -27.43 -38.60
N ALA A 968 16.83 -28.52 -39.32
CA ALA A 968 16.33 -29.85 -38.97
C ALA A 968 16.93 -30.39 -37.67
N LEU A 969 18.23 -30.21 -37.42
CA LEU A 969 18.87 -30.63 -36.17
C LEU A 969 18.40 -29.77 -34.97
N HIS A 970 18.16 -28.47 -35.19
CA HIS A 970 17.55 -27.63 -34.17
C HIS A 970 16.17 -28.16 -33.77
N ALA A 971 15.31 -28.50 -34.74
CA ALA A 971 14.01 -29.13 -34.45
C ALA A 971 14.19 -30.52 -33.78
N ALA A 972 15.21 -31.29 -34.16
CA ALA A 972 15.48 -32.58 -33.55
C ALA A 972 15.82 -32.46 -32.05
N PHE A 973 16.62 -31.46 -31.68
CA PHE A 973 17.04 -31.26 -30.28
C PHE A 973 15.97 -30.59 -29.43
N SER A 974 15.34 -29.54 -29.95
CA SER A 974 14.36 -28.74 -29.21
C SER A 974 12.98 -29.39 -29.16
N GLU A 975 12.55 -30.09 -30.23
CA GLU A 975 11.18 -30.58 -30.37
C GLU A 975 11.10 -32.11 -30.38
N MET A 976 12.05 -32.82 -31.01
CA MET A 976 12.07 -34.29 -31.01
C MET A 976 12.77 -34.88 -29.78
N GLY A 977 13.40 -34.05 -28.94
CA GLY A 977 14.08 -34.45 -27.71
C GLY A 977 15.23 -35.44 -27.93
N LEU A 978 15.89 -35.34 -29.09
CA LEU A 978 17.09 -36.09 -29.42
C LEU A 978 18.33 -35.31 -28.94
N SER A 979 19.43 -35.99 -28.67
CA SER A 979 20.72 -35.38 -28.40
C SER A 979 21.74 -35.76 -29.49
N LEU A 980 22.84 -35.02 -29.56
CA LEU A 980 23.89 -35.31 -30.54
C LEU A 980 24.52 -36.70 -30.32
N GLU A 981 24.57 -37.17 -29.08
CA GLU A 981 25.10 -38.49 -28.69
C GLU A 981 24.19 -39.64 -29.15
N ASP A 982 22.93 -39.38 -29.47
CA ASP A 982 21.97 -40.39 -29.96
C ASP A 982 22.11 -40.65 -31.46
N MET A 983 22.73 -39.74 -32.23
CA MET A 983 22.81 -39.82 -33.69
C MET A 983 24.20 -40.23 -34.17
N GLU A 984 24.25 -41.22 -35.05
CA GLU A 984 25.50 -41.70 -35.65
C GLU A 984 25.74 -41.14 -37.06
N ALA A 985 24.69 -40.70 -37.77
CA ALA A 985 24.77 -40.07 -39.09
C ALA A 985 23.53 -39.22 -39.44
N VAL A 986 23.70 -38.22 -40.31
CA VAL A 986 22.60 -37.45 -40.92
C VAL A 986 22.48 -37.77 -42.40
N LEU A 987 21.26 -38.06 -42.86
CA LEU A 987 20.94 -38.40 -44.25
C LEU A 987 19.93 -37.40 -44.82
N VAL A 988 20.31 -36.68 -45.88
CA VAL A 988 19.42 -35.75 -46.59
C VAL A 988 18.95 -36.41 -47.90
N HIS A 989 17.65 -36.65 -48.00
CA HIS A 989 17.04 -37.29 -49.18
C HIS A 989 16.62 -36.23 -50.20
N MET A 990 17.16 -36.30 -51.41
CA MET A 990 16.91 -35.27 -52.44
C MET A 990 15.54 -35.41 -53.12
N ASN A 991 14.92 -36.58 -53.00
CA ASN A 991 13.62 -36.92 -53.58
C ASN A 991 12.73 -37.55 -52.50
N ALA A 992 11.42 -37.35 -52.61
CA ALA A 992 10.42 -37.89 -51.68
C ALA A 992 10.21 -39.40 -51.83
#